data_AF-A0A1I1PKZ1-F1
#
_entry.id   AF-A0A1I1PKZ1-F1
#
_cell.length_a   1.000
_cell.length_b   1.000
_cell.length_c   1.000
_cell.angle_alpha   90.00
_cell.angle_beta   90.00
_cell.angle_gamma   90.00
#
_symmetry.space_group_name_H-M   'P 1'
#
loop_
_entity.id
_entity.type
_entity.pdbx_description
1 polymer ?
#
loop_
_entity_poly.entity_id
_entity_poly.type
_entity_poly.pdbx_seq_one_letter_code
_entity_poly.pdbx_strand_id
1 'polypeptide(L)'
;MNYSVNFKNTILIYLSLLLLSFGCKQSVKKSSIKVDNIKALNAAINRAKPGDKIILANGVWKDVEIKFRGQGTKDNPIVLRAETAGKVSIEGQSYLKFGGQYLVVEGLHFKNGYSPSRAVVEFKINDDEIANNCKITNCVIEDFNKLKRDDSDLWVNFWGRYNELSHCYIAGKTNRGPTIRVNLEGIESINNYHQIINNHFGPRPVKGGPSGETIQLGNSFTSMAPSYTMVANNLFEECNGEVEVISSKTNFNEFRNNVFYKSEGSLVTRHGNYCTIDGNYFIGDGVNENYGGIRIINTGHWVTNNYFFNLKGTSFRSPLAVMNGIPKSPQNRYNQVTDVVVAYNTYVNCSAPWQFGVGTNIAQADVLPKSEIRSARAVRTNVANNVIYNETGLEAIVIENDKADGVTFKNNVVDNKGVAFNDFNGGIVEASLGLKNISNNIKIPTGVPTDIEPYKGFDFNTIETDLFGKSRKNNNSIGAIIGVDVANPNILDKSKYGTNWFSNEVKPRDPVSHVVTQASSIQAKIDAANNGDIIVLNPGVYKVEKPLVINKTITIQSNKEDKAQVVYNGAADSPLFSLNPKGKLTVNNLNLKGNQANYAFASLKENMSNHFGLTVSNTEISDFNYVLKVYKESFSERITFNNTNISDCLNGLELSGETNAKGDYNTEYLTIDTCKFNNVKANVVDYFRGGYDESTIGGNLIVSNSTFTNCGAKEDNRILLNHHGIVNVNITGNTFKNNPVAFVSVLWGAKNNVQSNNTLSNSGQIKVQENLEMKLMY
;
A
#
# COMPACT_ATOMS: atom_id res chain seq x y z
N MET A 1 77.58 -11.87 45.66
CA MET A 1 76.92 -13.10 45.17
C MET A 1 76.48 -12.86 43.74
N ASN A 2 77.21 -13.44 42.78
CA ASN A 2 76.95 -13.30 41.35
C ASN A 2 75.82 -14.25 40.94
N TYR A 3 74.65 -13.72 40.59
CA TYR A 3 73.62 -14.50 39.91
C TYR A 3 73.85 -14.45 38.40
N SER A 4 74.42 -15.52 37.89
CA SER A 4 74.45 -15.87 36.47
C SER A 4 73.02 -16.13 36.00
N VAL A 5 72.45 -15.19 35.24
CA VAL A 5 71.18 -15.39 34.55
C VAL A 5 71.46 -16.20 33.29
N ASN A 6 70.96 -17.43 33.27
CA ASN A 6 71.17 -18.41 32.22
C ASN A 6 70.38 -18.00 30.95
N PHE A 7 71.02 -17.20 30.10
CA PHE A 7 70.47 -16.58 28.88
C PHE A 7 69.93 -17.59 27.84
N LYS A 8 70.22 -18.89 27.99
CA LYS A 8 69.74 -19.94 27.07
C LYS A 8 68.27 -20.34 27.28
N ASN A 9 67.72 -20.21 28.49
CA ASN A 9 66.34 -20.62 28.75
C ASN A 9 65.30 -19.55 28.36
N THR A 10 65.66 -18.27 28.41
CA THR A 10 64.76 -17.16 28.02
C THR A 10 64.54 -17.10 26.51
N ILE A 11 65.58 -17.43 25.72
CA ILE A 11 65.47 -17.49 24.24
C ILE A 11 64.57 -18.65 23.80
N LEU A 12 64.61 -19.81 24.47
CA LEU A 12 63.72 -20.93 24.15
C LEU A 12 62.24 -20.63 24.46
N ILE A 13 61.95 -19.86 25.51
CA ILE A 13 60.59 -19.44 25.86
C ILE A 13 60.05 -18.40 24.87
N TYR A 14 60.88 -17.46 24.42
CA TYR A 14 60.48 -16.52 23.35
C TYR A 14 60.35 -17.18 21.98
N LEU A 15 61.17 -18.18 21.65
CA LEU A 15 61.05 -18.93 20.40
C LEU A 15 59.78 -19.81 20.38
N SER A 16 59.39 -20.39 21.52
CA SER A 16 58.17 -21.20 21.64
C SER A 16 56.90 -20.32 21.65
N LEU A 17 56.95 -19.10 22.20
CA LEU A 17 55.88 -18.09 22.07
C LEU A 17 55.76 -17.52 20.64
N LEU A 18 56.87 -17.35 19.91
CA LEU A 18 56.84 -16.95 18.49
C LEU A 18 56.28 -18.06 17.58
N LEU A 19 56.62 -19.33 17.86
CA LEU A 19 56.12 -20.49 17.12
C LEU A 19 54.63 -20.78 17.38
N LEU A 20 54.09 -20.39 18.55
CA LEU A 20 52.65 -20.45 18.84
C LEU A 20 51.84 -19.34 18.14
N SER A 21 52.47 -18.22 17.75
CA SER A 21 51.83 -17.16 16.95
C SER A 21 51.77 -17.44 15.45
N PHE A 22 52.40 -18.53 14.98
CA PHE A 22 52.22 -19.09 13.63
C PHE A 22 51.21 -20.26 13.62
N GLY A 23 50.29 -20.31 14.59
CA GLY A 23 49.12 -21.17 14.54
C GLY A 23 48.36 -20.96 13.23
N CYS A 24 48.32 -22.02 12.42
CA CYS A 24 47.70 -22.11 11.10
C CYS A 24 46.54 -21.11 10.87
N LYS A 25 46.76 -20.11 10.02
CA LYS A 25 45.68 -19.63 9.16
C LYS A 25 45.33 -20.77 8.21
N GLN A 26 44.53 -21.75 8.66
CA GLN A 26 43.85 -22.65 7.74
C GLN A 26 43.01 -21.75 6.83
N SER A 27 43.39 -21.64 5.55
CA SER A 27 42.51 -21.00 4.59
C SER A 27 41.23 -21.82 4.57
N VAL A 28 40.13 -21.21 4.99
CA VAL A 28 38.82 -21.83 4.88
C VAL A 28 38.60 -22.05 3.38
N LYS A 29 38.64 -23.31 2.94
CA LYS A 29 38.59 -23.68 1.53
C LYS A 29 37.18 -23.38 1.03
N LYS A 30 36.99 -22.19 0.44
CA LYS A 30 35.71 -21.69 -0.09
C LYS A 30 35.22 -22.63 -1.18
N SER A 31 34.24 -23.49 -0.88
CA SER A 31 33.67 -24.41 -1.85
C SER A 31 32.50 -23.74 -2.58
N SER A 32 32.40 -23.94 -3.89
CA SER A 32 31.22 -23.57 -4.67
C SER A 32 30.56 -24.83 -5.19
N ILE A 33 29.29 -25.04 -4.84
CA ILE A 33 28.54 -26.24 -5.19
C ILE A 33 27.32 -25.82 -6.00
N LYS A 34 27.31 -26.18 -7.29
CA LYS A 34 26.14 -26.00 -8.15
C LYS A 34 25.14 -27.13 -7.91
N VAL A 35 23.87 -26.79 -7.77
CA VAL A 35 22.74 -27.72 -7.56
C VAL A 35 21.65 -27.43 -8.57
N ASP A 36 20.96 -28.46 -9.05
CA ASP A 36 19.95 -28.38 -10.11
C ASP A 36 18.56 -28.87 -9.67
N ASN A 37 18.43 -29.35 -8.43
CA ASN A 37 17.17 -29.81 -7.86
C ASN A 37 17.15 -29.70 -6.33
N ILE A 38 15.97 -29.83 -5.73
CA ILE A 38 15.76 -29.66 -4.28
C ILE A 38 16.50 -30.70 -3.43
N LYS A 39 16.67 -31.93 -3.92
CA LYS A 39 17.42 -32.99 -3.21
C LYS A 39 18.90 -32.62 -3.11
N ALA A 40 19.49 -32.17 -4.21
CA ALA A 40 20.87 -31.69 -4.26
C ALA A 40 21.06 -30.43 -3.39
N LEU A 41 20.11 -29.50 -3.43
CA LEU A 41 20.11 -28.30 -2.59
C LEU A 41 20.11 -28.66 -1.09
N ASN A 42 19.19 -29.53 -0.65
CA ASN A 42 19.13 -29.96 0.74
C ASN A 42 20.42 -30.66 1.20
N ALA A 43 21.01 -31.51 0.35
CA ALA A 43 22.28 -32.15 0.63
C ALA A 43 23.47 -31.17 0.67
N ALA A 44 23.42 -30.07 -0.10
CA ALA A 44 24.41 -29.01 -0.05
C ALA A 44 24.28 -28.18 1.23
N ILE A 45 23.05 -27.78 1.60
CA ILE A 45 22.75 -27.04 2.84
C ILE A 45 23.26 -27.81 4.06
N ASN A 46 22.95 -29.11 4.17
CA ASN A 46 23.36 -29.93 5.32
C ASN A 46 24.89 -30.09 5.49
N ARG A 47 25.67 -29.85 4.43
CA ARG A 47 27.14 -29.99 4.44
C ARG A 47 27.87 -28.65 4.42
N ALA A 48 27.14 -27.54 4.31
CA ALA A 48 27.71 -26.23 4.13
C ALA A 48 28.51 -25.80 5.36
N LYS A 49 29.68 -25.21 5.12
CA LYS A 49 30.58 -24.63 6.13
C LYS A 49 30.70 -23.12 5.90
N PRO A 50 31.14 -22.34 6.92
CA PRO A 50 31.42 -20.91 6.74
C PRO A 50 32.19 -20.62 5.44
N GLY A 51 31.68 -19.69 4.62
CA GLY A 51 32.30 -19.29 3.36
C GLY A 51 31.91 -20.10 2.12
N ASP A 52 31.16 -21.18 2.27
CA ASP A 52 30.65 -21.97 1.14
C ASP A 52 29.57 -21.22 0.35
N LYS A 53 29.51 -21.52 -0.95
CA LYS A 53 28.52 -20.98 -1.89
C LYS A 53 27.71 -22.11 -2.52
N ILE A 54 26.41 -22.10 -2.32
CA ILE A 54 25.45 -22.99 -2.98
C ILE A 54 24.82 -22.21 -4.15
N ILE A 55 24.97 -22.73 -5.36
CA ILE A 55 24.56 -22.06 -6.60
C ILE A 55 23.39 -22.81 -7.22
N LEU A 56 22.21 -22.19 -7.25
CA LEU A 56 21.03 -22.76 -7.92
C LEU A 56 21.20 -22.61 -9.44
N ALA A 57 21.13 -23.73 -10.16
CA ALA A 57 21.15 -23.72 -11.61
C ALA A 57 19.99 -22.90 -12.17
N ASN A 58 20.24 -22.21 -13.29
CA ASN A 58 19.22 -21.47 -14.04
C ASN A 58 18.02 -22.38 -14.37
N GLY A 59 16.80 -21.84 -14.23
CA GLY A 59 15.56 -22.56 -14.49
C GLY A 59 14.47 -22.25 -13.47
N VAL A 60 13.37 -22.99 -13.60
CA VAL A 60 12.21 -22.90 -12.71
C VAL A 60 12.37 -23.92 -11.58
N TRP A 61 12.42 -23.44 -10.35
CA TRP A 61 12.37 -24.22 -9.12
C TRP A 61 10.94 -24.19 -8.60
N LYS A 62 10.16 -25.19 -9.02
CA LYS A 62 8.73 -25.26 -8.73
C LYS A 62 8.46 -26.12 -7.50
N ASP A 63 7.53 -25.68 -6.66
CA ASP A 63 7.05 -26.38 -5.47
C ASP A 63 8.20 -26.73 -4.50
N VAL A 64 9.06 -25.75 -4.22
CA VAL A 64 10.27 -25.90 -3.40
C VAL A 64 10.16 -25.23 -2.02
N GLU A 65 10.37 -26.04 -1.00
CA GLU A 65 10.37 -25.64 0.40
C GLU A 65 11.80 -25.53 0.94
N ILE A 66 12.43 -24.37 0.77
CA ILE A 66 13.86 -24.18 1.07
C ILE A 66 14.03 -23.86 2.56
N LYS A 67 14.60 -24.80 3.32
CA LYS A 67 15.02 -24.60 4.72
C LYS A 67 16.53 -24.35 4.76
N PHE A 68 16.95 -23.10 4.56
CA PHE A 68 18.35 -22.70 4.53
C PHE A 68 18.89 -22.57 5.95
N ARG A 69 19.46 -23.67 6.46
CA ARG A 69 20.12 -23.72 7.75
C ARG A 69 21.63 -23.69 7.65
N GLY A 70 22.28 -23.08 8.64
CA GLY A 70 23.75 -23.12 8.74
C GLY A 70 24.31 -22.15 9.76
N GLN A 71 25.60 -22.30 10.04
CA GLN A 71 26.35 -21.42 10.92
C GLN A 71 27.54 -20.84 10.14
N GLY A 72 27.34 -19.68 9.54
CA GLY A 72 28.41 -18.89 8.94
C GLY A 72 29.14 -18.04 9.99
N THR A 73 30.00 -17.16 9.51
CA THR A 73 30.66 -16.12 10.33
C THR A 73 30.57 -14.78 9.61
N LYS A 74 30.77 -13.67 10.33
CA LYS A 74 30.78 -12.32 9.74
C LYS A 74 31.69 -12.21 8.51
N ASP A 75 32.88 -12.79 8.58
CA ASP A 75 33.87 -12.73 7.49
C ASP A 75 33.66 -13.81 6.42
N ASN A 76 32.97 -14.90 6.77
CA ASN A 76 32.74 -16.04 5.89
C ASN A 76 31.28 -16.52 6.04
N PRO A 77 30.30 -15.77 5.50
CA PRO A 77 28.91 -16.20 5.49
C PRO A 77 28.70 -17.41 4.57
N ILE A 78 27.64 -18.16 4.79
CA ILE A 78 27.19 -19.20 3.85
C ILE A 78 26.23 -18.55 2.87
N VAL A 79 26.49 -18.70 1.56
CA VAL A 79 25.73 -18.00 0.51
C VAL A 79 24.93 -18.99 -0.33
N LEU A 80 23.62 -18.75 -0.44
CA LEU A 80 22.72 -19.40 -1.38
C LEU A 80 22.36 -18.40 -2.48
N ARG A 81 22.71 -18.67 -3.74
CA ARG A 81 22.48 -17.71 -4.82
C ARG A 81 22.03 -18.33 -6.13
N ALA A 82 21.38 -17.54 -6.97
CA ALA A 82 21.17 -17.89 -8.37
C ALA A 82 22.51 -18.03 -9.13
N GLU A 83 22.57 -18.95 -10.09
CA GLU A 83 23.66 -19.04 -11.07
C GLU A 83 23.77 -17.75 -11.88
N THR A 84 22.63 -17.27 -12.39
CA THR A 84 22.50 -15.97 -13.03
C THR A 84 21.26 -15.29 -12.45
N ALA A 85 21.45 -14.10 -11.87
CA ALA A 85 20.34 -13.32 -11.32
C ALA A 85 19.26 -13.08 -12.39
N GLY A 86 18.00 -13.26 -12.02
CA GLY A 86 16.85 -13.19 -12.94
C GLY A 86 16.60 -14.43 -13.80
N LYS A 87 17.49 -15.43 -13.78
CA LYS A 87 17.29 -16.71 -14.49
C LYS A 87 16.96 -17.90 -13.57
N VAL A 88 16.79 -17.65 -12.27
CA VAL A 88 16.29 -18.64 -11.30
C VAL A 88 14.96 -18.13 -10.73
N SER A 89 13.86 -18.77 -11.13
CA SER A 89 12.54 -18.48 -10.57
C SER A 89 12.12 -19.53 -9.56
N ILE A 90 11.53 -19.08 -8.46
CA ILE A 90 10.88 -19.89 -7.44
C ILE A 90 9.37 -19.78 -7.68
N GLU A 91 8.73 -20.89 -8.09
CA GLU A 91 7.35 -20.89 -8.57
C GLU A 91 6.49 -21.95 -7.87
N GLY A 92 5.17 -21.94 -8.09
CA GLY A 92 4.26 -22.88 -7.44
C GLY A 92 4.16 -22.67 -5.92
N GLN A 93 3.97 -23.76 -5.18
CA GLN A 93 3.87 -23.75 -3.73
C GLN A 93 5.25 -23.76 -3.08
N SER A 94 5.85 -22.58 -2.92
CA SER A 94 7.25 -22.46 -2.50
C SER A 94 7.46 -21.47 -1.37
N TYR A 95 8.51 -21.68 -0.57
CA TYR A 95 8.96 -20.73 0.45
C TYR A 95 10.46 -20.84 0.73
N LEU A 96 11.00 -19.85 1.43
CA LEU A 96 12.35 -19.82 1.97
C LEU A 96 12.32 -19.55 3.49
N LYS A 97 13.03 -20.36 4.27
CA LYS A 97 13.24 -20.15 5.70
C LYS A 97 14.73 -20.13 6.03
N PHE A 98 15.15 -19.23 6.90
CA PHE A 98 16.49 -19.18 7.47
C PHE A 98 16.50 -19.85 8.86
N GLY A 99 17.57 -20.56 9.19
CA GLY A 99 17.82 -21.05 10.55
C GLY A 99 19.31 -21.08 10.89
N GLY A 100 19.74 -20.30 11.89
CA GLY A 100 21.15 -20.15 12.27
C GLY A 100 21.69 -18.75 12.02
N GLN A 101 22.97 -18.60 11.67
CA GLN A 101 23.60 -17.27 11.61
C GLN A 101 24.48 -17.04 10.39
N TYR A 102 24.59 -15.77 9.99
CA TYR A 102 25.46 -15.33 8.87
C TYR A 102 25.18 -16.08 7.56
N LEU A 103 23.90 -16.12 7.20
CA LEU A 103 23.40 -16.73 5.98
C LEU A 103 22.98 -15.66 4.98
N VAL A 104 23.31 -15.81 3.71
CA VAL A 104 22.95 -14.85 2.66
C VAL A 104 22.19 -15.54 1.53
N VAL A 105 21.05 -14.98 1.12
CA VAL A 105 20.31 -15.39 -0.08
C VAL A 105 20.35 -14.26 -1.12
N GLU A 106 20.69 -14.60 -2.36
CA GLU A 106 20.85 -13.62 -3.45
C GLU A 106 20.27 -14.06 -4.80
N GLY A 107 19.60 -13.14 -5.49
CA GLY A 107 19.33 -13.26 -6.93
C GLY A 107 18.13 -14.12 -7.33
N LEU A 108 17.24 -14.43 -6.39
CA LEU A 108 16.06 -15.27 -6.63
C LEU A 108 14.84 -14.45 -7.07
N HIS A 109 13.97 -15.05 -7.89
CA HIS A 109 12.72 -14.43 -8.35
C HIS A 109 11.50 -15.29 -7.95
N PHE A 110 10.74 -14.87 -6.93
CA PHE A 110 9.47 -15.50 -6.54
C PHE A 110 8.33 -14.95 -7.40
N LYS A 111 7.70 -15.81 -8.21
CA LYS A 111 6.58 -15.47 -9.11
C LYS A 111 5.73 -16.70 -9.42
N ASN A 112 4.59 -16.53 -10.09
CA ASN A 112 3.76 -17.66 -10.59
C ASN A 112 3.44 -18.71 -9.50
N GLY A 113 3.09 -18.26 -8.30
CA GLY A 113 2.90 -19.16 -7.17
C GLY A 113 2.43 -18.43 -5.92
N TYR A 114 2.48 -19.15 -4.81
CA TYR A 114 2.13 -18.64 -3.48
C TYR A 114 2.83 -19.47 -2.42
N SER A 115 3.03 -18.91 -1.23
CA SER A 115 3.62 -19.70 -0.13
C SER A 115 2.59 -20.68 0.45
N PRO A 116 2.91 -21.97 0.66
CA PRO A 116 2.07 -22.85 1.47
C PRO A 116 2.24 -22.59 2.98
N SER A 117 3.20 -21.74 3.36
CA SER A 117 3.47 -21.32 4.74
C SER A 117 2.75 -19.99 5.08
N ARG A 118 2.97 -19.49 6.29
CA ARG A 118 2.55 -18.16 6.76
C ARG A 118 3.34 -17.00 6.14
N ALA A 119 4.48 -17.31 5.50
CA ALA A 119 5.32 -16.31 4.84
C ALA A 119 6.05 -16.89 3.61
N VAL A 120 6.38 -16.04 2.63
CA VAL A 120 7.24 -16.41 1.49
C VAL A 120 8.69 -16.56 1.95
N VAL A 121 9.19 -15.58 2.71
CA VAL A 121 10.52 -15.60 3.34
C VAL A 121 10.36 -15.46 4.85
N GLU A 122 11.00 -16.34 5.61
CA GLU A 122 10.90 -16.37 7.07
C GLU A 122 12.28 -16.48 7.74
N PHE A 123 12.56 -15.60 8.70
CA PHE A 123 13.82 -15.59 9.46
C PHE A 123 13.81 -16.55 10.67
N LYS A 124 13.09 -17.67 10.53
CA LYS A 124 13.20 -18.85 11.40
C LYS A 124 12.67 -20.07 10.67
N ILE A 125 13.20 -21.25 10.97
CA ILE A 125 12.64 -22.52 10.49
C ILE A 125 11.49 -22.98 11.40
N ASN A 126 11.71 -22.86 12.71
CA ASN A 126 10.82 -23.16 13.82
C ASN A 126 11.25 -22.30 15.03
N ASP A 127 10.63 -22.48 16.20
CA ASP A 127 10.92 -21.67 17.38
C ASP A 127 12.31 -21.94 18.00
N ASP A 128 12.95 -23.07 17.67
CA ASP A 128 14.30 -23.43 18.14
C ASP A 128 15.41 -22.96 17.17
N GLU A 129 15.09 -22.79 15.89
CA GLU A 129 16.01 -22.45 14.80
C GLU A 129 15.74 -21.04 14.26
N ILE A 130 16.03 -20.01 15.06
CA ILE A 130 15.86 -18.59 14.72
C ILE A 130 17.10 -18.03 14.02
N ALA A 131 16.88 -17.20 12.99
CA ALA A 131 17.95 -16.63 12.19
C ALA A 131 18.48 -15.31 12.78
N ASN A 132 19.81 -15.15 12.82
CA ASN A 132 20.46 -13.90 13.24
C ASN A 132 21.61 -13.52 12.30
N ASN A 133 21.83 -12.24 12.05
CA ASN A 133 22.86 -11.77 11.10
C ASN A 133 22.68 -12.35 9.68
N CYS A 134 21.45 -12.65 9.28
CA CYS A 134 21.13 -13.22 7.98
C CYS A 134 20.60 -12.15 7.02
N LYS A 135 20.81 -12.36 5.73
CA LYS A 135 20.52 -11.38 4.69
C LYS A 135 19.78 -12.00 3.52
N ILE A 136 18.77 -11.30 3.01
CA ILE A 136 18.21 -11.51 1.69
C ILE A 136 18.45 -10.27 0.85
N THR A 137 19.00 -10.44 -0.36
CA THR A 137 19.38 -9.30 -1.20
C THR A 137 19.24 -9.57 -2.69
N ASN A 138 19.03 -8.51 -3.48
CA ASN A 138 18.99 -8.61 -4.94
C ASN A 138 17.95 -9.63 -5.44
N CYS A 139 16.84 -9.79 -4.71
CA CYS A 139 15.76 -10.72 -5.02
C CYS A 139 14.49 -9.98 -5.47
N VAL A 140 13.61 -10.70 -6.16
CA VAL A 140 12.28 -10.20 -6.58
C VAL A 140 11.19 -11.05 -5.94
N ILE A 141 10.15 -10.41 -5.39
CA ILE A 141 8.87 -11.05 -5.07
C ILE A 141 7.77 -10.28 -5.80
N GLU A 142 7.15 -10.93 -6.79
CA GLU A 142 6.13 -10.33 -7.64
C GLU A 142 4.89 -11.23 -7.73
N ASP A 143 3.71 -10.67 -7.42
CA ASP A 143 2.40 -11.33 -7.52
C ASP A 143 2.32 -12.73 -6.88
N PHE A 144 3.13 -13.00 -5.84
CA PHE A 144 3.19 -14.30 -5.17
C PHE A 144 2.07 -14.45 -4.11
N ASN A 145 0.85 -14.13 -4.54
CA ASN A 145 -0.35 -13.96 -3.72
C ASN A 145 -1.05 -15.28 -3.41
N LYS A 146 -1.67 -15.37 -2.23
CA LYS A 146 -2.66 -16.42 -1.95
C LYS A 146 -3.78 -16.43 -2.99
N LEU A 147 -4.40 -17.59 -3.16
CA LEU A 147 -5.47 -17.79 -4.15
C LEU A 147 -6.76 -17.04 -3.81
N LYS A 148 -6.91 -16.62 -2.55
CA LYS A 148 -8.05 -15.84 -2.06
C LYS A 148 -7.54 -14.60 -1.34
N ARG A 149 -8.26 -13.50 -1.49
CA ARG A 149 -7.88 -12.20 -0.91
C ARG A 149 -7.83 -12.23 0.62
N ASP A 150 -8.74 -12.96 1.27
CA ASP A 150 -8.81 -13.00 2.74
C ASP A 150 -7.84 -14.00 3.38
N ASP A 151 -7.27 -14.90 2.58
CA ASP A 151 -6.20 -15.81 3.03
C ASP A 151 -4.98 -14.98 3.40
N SER A 152 -4.57 -15.09 4.66
CA SER A 152 -3.50 -14.27 5.19
C SER A 152 -2.13 -14.90 4.97
N ASP A 153 -1.18 -14.08 4.53
CA ASP A 153 0.25 -14.35 4.66
C ASP A 153 1.07 -13.05 4.71
N LEU A 154 2.37 -13.26 4.86
CA LEU A 154 3.40 -12.25 4.78
C LEU A 154 4.33 -12.59 3.60
N TRP A 155 5.01 -11.61 3.02
CA TRP A 155 6.07 -11.92 2.06
C TRP A 155 7.42 -12.03 2.74
N VAL A 156 7.73 -11.15 3.69
CA VAL A 156 8.94 -11.29 4.52
C VAL A 156 8.58 -11.19 5.99
N ASN A 157 8.99 -12.20 6.76
CA ASN A 157 8.69 -12.30 8.18
C ASN A 157 9.98 -12.39 9.00
N PHE A 158 10.33 -11.28 9.65
CA PHE A 158 11.51 -11.17 10.51
C PHE A 158 11.27 -11.73 11.91
N TRP A 159 12.34 -12.33 12.42
CA TRP A 159 12.56 -12.86 13.77
C TRP A 159 14.05 -12.67 14.09
N GLY A 160 14.45 -12.86 15.35
CA GLY A 160 15.86 -12.80 15.74
C GLY A 160 16.43 -11.38 15.69
N ARG A 161 17.73 -11.26 15.44
CA ARG A 161 18.48 -9.97 15.46
C ARG A 161 19.43 -9.81 14.28
N TYR A 162 19.73 -8.56 13.94
CA TYR A 162 20.70 -8.11 12.95
C TYR A 162 20.48 -8.67 11.54
N ASN A 163 19.24 -9.03 11.20
CA ASN A 163 18.87 -9.48 9.86
C ASN A 163 18.65 -8.31 8.90
N GLU A 164 18.83 -8.56 7.61
CA GLU A 164 18.80 -7.54 6.56
C GLU A 164 17.93 -7.98 5.36
N LEU A 165 17.05 -7.08 4.92
CA LEU A 165 16.38 -7.10 3.62
C LEU A 165 16.89 -5.90 2.81
N SER A 166 17.62 -6.16 1.72
CA SER A 166 18.20 -5.07 0.94
C SER A 166 18.16 -5.25 -0.57
N HIS A 167 18.08 -4.17 -1.33
CA HIS A 167 18.19 -4.23 -2.81
C HIS A 167 17.19 -5.22 -3.43
N CYS A 168 16.00 -5.35 -2.85
CA CYS A 168 14.95 -6.23 -3.37
C CYS A 168 13.84 -5.42 -4.05
N TYR A 169 13.24 -5.98 -5.10
CA TYR A 169 12.00 -5.46 -5.68
C TYR A 169 10.83 -6.30 -5.19
N ILE A 170 9.82 -5.65 -4.61
CA ILE A 170 8.70 -6.31 -3.94
C ILE A 170 7.41 -5.59 -4.32
N ALA A 171 6.52 -6.22 -5.11
CA ALA A 171 5.32 -5.57 -5.63
C ALA A 171 4.18 -6.56 -5.95
N GLY A 172 2.94 -6.06 -5.95
CA GLY A 172 1.76 -6.81 -6.42
C GLY A 172 1.01 -7.59 -5.34
N LYS A 173 1.26 -7.34 -4.04
CA LYS A 173 0.55 -8.05 -2.96
C LYS A 173 -0.92 -7.60 -2.86
N THR A 174 -1.87 -8.51 -3.04
CA THR A 174 -3.32 -8.22 -3.06
C THR A 174 -4.09 -8.86 -1.91
N ASN A 175 -3.55 -9.92 -1.31
CA ASN A 175 -4.19 -10.65 -0.21
C ASN A 175 -3.84 -10.07 1.18
N ARG A 176 -4.62 -10.47 2.18
CA ARG A 176 -4.55 -10.00 3.57
C ARG A 176 -3.19 -10.25 4.22
N GLY A 177 -2.74 -9.27 5.01
CA GLY A 177 -1.53 -9.34 5.82
C GLY A 177 -0.44 -8.40 5.28
N PRO A 178 0.40 -7.83 6.18
CA PRO A 178 1.48 -6.95 5.78
C PRO A 178 2.41 -7.58 4.74
N THR A 179 3.02 -6.78 3.85
CA THR A 179 4.04 -7.32 2.93
C THR A 179 5.25 -7.77 3.74
N ILE A 180 5.71 -6.90 4.65
CA ILE A 180 6.83 -7.15 5.54
C ILE A 180 6.35 -7.06 6.99
N ARG A 181 6.75 -8.01 7.83
CA ARG A 181 6.50 -7.95 9.28
C ARG A 181 7.77 -8.22 10.07
N VAL A 182 7.98 -7.43 11.13
CA VAL A 182 8.96 -7.73 12.19
C VAL A 182 8.20 -8.21 13.42
N ASN A 183 8.42 -9.45 13.86
CA ASN A 183 7.87 -9.96 15.11
C ASN A 183 8.88 -9.77 16.24
N LEU A 184 8.37 -9.53 17.44
CA LEU A 184 9.19 -9.20 18.61
C LEU A 184 8.88 -10.08 19.82
N GLU A 185 8.00 -11.07 19.69
CA GLU A 185 7.78 -12.04 20.75
C GLU A 185 9.10 -12.76 21.06
N GLY A 186 9.47 -12.79 22.35
CA GLY A 186 10.67 -13.44 22.85
C GLY A 186 11.91 -12.53 22.95
N ILE A 187 12.78 -12.82 23.92
CA ILE A 187 14.02 -12.06 24.16
C ILE A 187 14.94 -12.07 22.94
N GLU A 188 14.88 -13.15 22.17
CA GLU A 188 15.61 -13.37 20.93
C GLU A 188 15.26 -12.37 19.82
N SER A 189 14.07 -11.75 19.84
CA SER A 189 13.57 -10.89 18.74
C SER A 189 13.36 -9.42 19.13
N ILE A 190 13.46 -9.08 20.41
CA ILE A 190 13.60 -7.68 20.85
C ILE A 190 15.05 -7.21 20.66
N ASN A 191 15.27 -5.89 20.67
CA ASN A 191 16.57 -5.27 20.39
C ASN A 191 17.15 -5.85 19.08
N ASN A 192 16.34 -5.86 18.03
CA ASN A 192 16.65 -6.62 16.82
C ASN A 192 17.64 -5.92 15.91
N TYR A 193 17.69 -4.59 15.86
CA TYR A 193 18.60 -3.86 14.95
C TYR A 193 18.50 -4.29 13.47
N HIS A 194 17.33 -4.76 13.05
CA HIS A 194 17.09 -5.17 11.67
C HIS A 194 17.25 -4.01 10.69
N GLN A 195 17.65 -4.36 9.47
CA GLN A 195 17.89 -3.40 8.39
C GLN A 195 16.96 -3.70 7.21
N ILE A 196 16.12 -2.73 6.84
CA ILE A 196 15.28 -2.80 5.64
C ILE A 196 15.70 -1.62 4.77
N ILE A 197 16.64 -1.86 3.84
CA ILE A 197 17.37 -0.78 3.17
C ILE A 197 17.51 -0.93 1.65
N ASN A 198 17.46 0.17 0.90
CA ASN A 198 17.65 0.20 -0.56
C ASN A 198 16.67 -0.70 -1.33
N ASN A 199 15.48 -0.97 -0.80
CA ASN A 199 14.47 -1.77 -1.49
C ASN A 199 13.58 -0.89 -2.36
N HIS A 200 13.05 -1.48 -3.42
CA HIS A 200 11.95 -0.92 -4.20
C HIS A 200 10.68 -1.68 -3.86
N PHE A 201 9.88 -1.09 -2.97
CA PHE A 201 8.49 -1.48 -2.75
C PHE A 201 7.67 -0.87 -3.89
N GLY A 202 7.46 -1.66 -4.94
CA GLY A 202 6.64 -1.24 -6.07
C GLY A 202 5.15 -1.25 -5.72
N PRO A 203 4.27 -1.06 -6.73
CA PRO A 203 2.84 -0.91 -6.50
C PRO A 203 2.27 -2.05 -5.63
N ARG A 204 1.61 -1.65 -4.54
CA ARG A 204 0.75 -2.53 -3.74
C ARG A 204 -0.68 -2.08 -3.96
N PRO A 205 -1.47 -2.80 -4.77
CA PRO A 205 -2.86 -2.44 -5.02
C PRO A 205 -3.70 -2.35 -3.74
N VAL A 206 -4.77 -1.56 -3.79
CA VAL A 206 -5.75 -1.42 -2.71
C VAL A 206 -6.33 -2.79 -2.35
N LYS A 207 -6.22 -3.25 -1.11
CA LYS A 207 -6.79 -4.53 -0.71
C LYS A 207 -8.33 -4.52 -0.76
N GLY A 208 -8.94 -3.38 -0.43
CA GLY A 208 -10.39 -3.29 -0.25
C GLY A 208 -10.86 -3.80 1.12
N GLY A 209 -10.07 -3.51 2.17
CA GLY A 209 -10.32 -3.85 3.57
C GLY A 209 -9.03 -3.73 4.41
N PRO A 210 -9.08 -3.98 5.72
CA PRO A 210 -7.93 -3.78 6.62
C PRO A 210 -6.79 -4.79 6.41
N SER A 211 -5.65 -4.55 7.06
CA SER A 211 -4.45 -5.40 7.06
C SER A 211 -3.73 -5.43 5.71
N GLY A 212 -3.59 -4.24 5.12
CA GLY A 212 -2.99 -3.97 3.83
C GLY A 212 -1.59 -3.35 3.90
N GLU A 213 -0.92 -3.34 5.06
CA GLU A 213 0.25 -2.49 5.28
C GLU A 213 1.50 -2.97 4.53
N THR A 214 2.24 -2.09 3.85
CA THR A 214 3.51 -2.52 3.22
C THR A 214 4.51 -3.01 4.27
N ILE A 215 4.67 -2.29 5.38
CA ILE A 215 5.51 -2.72 6.50
C ILE A 215 4.75 -2.62 7.83
N GLN A 216 4.83 -3.67 8.66
CA GLN A 216 4.39 -3.64 10.05
C GLN A 216 5.54 -4.01 11.00
N LEU A 217 5.88 -3.12 11.94
CA LEU A 217 6.96 -3.36 12.92
C LEU A 217 6.36 -3.70 14.29
N GLY A 218 6.20 -4.99 14.57
CA GLY A 218 5.57 -5.54 15.76
C GLY A 218 4.05 -5.61 15.69
N ASN A 219 3.40 -5.60 16.85
CA ASN A 219 1.95 -5.58 16.98
C ASN A 219 1.53 -4.88 18.29
N SER A 220 0.23 -4.78 18.54
CA SER A 220 -0.28 -4.15 19.76
C SER A 220 0.28 -4.77 21.03
N PHE A 221 0.39 -6.11 21.11
CA PHE A 221 0.88 -6.82 22.30
C PHE A 221 2.38 -6.61 22.56
N THR A 222 3.19 -6.48 21.51
CA THR A 222 4.64 -6.26 21.61
C THR A 222 5.03 -4.78 21.59
N SER A 223 4.07 -3.86 21.65
CA SER A 223 4.34 -2.46 21.33
C SER A 223 5.26 -1.69 22.26
N MET A 224 5.44 -2.18 23.49
CA MET A 224 6.38 -1.58 24.44
C MET A 224 7.80 -2.18 24.33
N ALA A 225 8.01 -3.16 23.45
CA ALA A 225 9.32 -3.76 23.26
C ALA A 225 10.25 -2.83 22.46
N PRO A 226 11.54 -2.75 22.83
CA PRO A 226 12.55 -2.08 22.02
C PRO A 226 12.85 -2.89 20.76
N SER A 227 12.83 -2.23 19.61
CA SER A 227 13.06 -2.86 18.31
C SER A 227 14.39 -2.44 17.70
N TYR A 228 14.64 -1.13 17.58
CA TYR A 228 15.78 -0.56 16.86
C TYR A 228 15.85 -0.95 15.38
N THR A 229 14.73 -1.32 14.76
CA THR A 229 14.70 -1.58 13.30
C THR A 229 14.95 -0.27 12.56
N MET A 230 15.84 -0.31 11.56
CA MET A 230 16.08 0.79 10.64
C MET A 230 15.45 0.48 9.28
N VAL A 231 14.57 1.38 8.83
CA VAL A 231 13.97 1.39 7.49
C VAL A 231 14.52 2.60 6.76
N ALA A 232 15.46 2.40 5.83
CA ALA A 232 16.16 3.52 5.22
C ALA A 232 16.41 3.39 3.71
N ASN A 233 16.41 4.51 3.00
CA ASN A 233 16.72 4.58 1.57
C ASN A 233 15.84 3.67 0.69
N ASN A 234 14.58 3.42 1.08
CA ASN A 234 13.66 2.63 0.26
C ASN A 234 12.77 3.53 -0.60
N LEU A 235 12.39 3.04 -1.77
CA LEU A 235 11.32 3.62 -2.58
C LEU A 235 10.01 2.87 -2.33
N PHE A 236 9.00 3.59 -1.83
CA PHE A 236 7.61 3.18 -1.74
C PHE A 236 6.83 3.84 -2.88
N GLU A 237 6.69 3.12 -4.00
CA GLU A 237 5.98 3.56 -5.20
C GLU A 237 4.57 2.96 -5.19
N GLU A 238 3.53 3.80 -5.10
CA GLU A 238 2.13 3.38 -5.17
C GLU A 238 1.78 2.23 -4.19
N CYS A 239 2.29 2.33 -2.96
CA CYS A 239 1.97 1.42 -1.87
C CYS A 239 0.58 1.73 -1.31
N ASN A 240 -0.47 1.28 -2.00
CA ASN A 240 -1.85 1.72 -1.79
C ASN A 240 -2.71 0.68 -1.05
N GLY A 241 -2.09 -0.31 -0.40
CA GLY A 241 -2.81 -1.44 0.22
C GLY A 241 -3.88 -1.02 1.23
N GLU A 242 -3.61 0.00 2.05
CA GLU A 242 -4.53 0.61 3.01
C GLU A 242 -4.01 2.00 3.49
N VAL A 243 -4.63 2.57 4.54
CA VAL A 243 -4.24 3.87 5.11
C VAL A 243 -2.84 3.90 5.74
N GLU A 244 -2.27 2.76 6.13
CA GLU A 244 -0.92 2.64 6.69
C GLU A 244 0.05 2.01 5.70
N VAL A 245 0.93 2.82 5.06
CA VAL A 245 2.04 2.27 4.25
C VAL A 245 3.03 1.58 5.18
N ILE A 246 3.39 2.26 6.26
CA ILE A 246 4.18 1.72 7.35
C ILE A 246 3.39 1.87 8.64
N SER A 247 3.21 0.76 9.35
CA SER A 247 2.61 0.71 10.67
C SER A 247 3.68 0.33 11.70
N SER A 248 4.33 1.35 12.28
CA SER A 248 5.28 1.16 13.38
C SER A 248 4.51 0.89 14.66
N LYS A 249 4.72 -0.28 15.26
CA LYS A 249 4.02 -0.72 16.47
C LYS A 249 5.00 -1.10 17.58
N THR A 250 6.19 -0.48 17.64
CA THR A 250 7.28 -0.80 18.60
C THR A 250 8.18 0.40 18.87
N ASN A 251 9.05 0.30 19.89
CA ASN A 251 9.91 1.41 20.33
C ASN A 251 11.23 1.52 19.53
N PHE A 252 11.75 2.74 19.43
CA PHE A 252 13.10 3.08 18.94
C PHE A 252 13.39 2.75 17.48
N ASN A 253 12.37 2.63 16.62
CA ASN A 253 12.58 2.43 15.19
C ASN A 253 13.04 3.72 14.50
N GLU A 254 13.81 3.58 13.43
CA GLU A 254 14.31 4.69 12.62
C GLU A 254 13.83 4.59 11.18
N PHE A 255 13.34 5.70 10.65
CA PHE A 255 12.85 5.85 9.27
C PHE A 255 13.63 6.97 8.60
N ARG A 256 14.58 6.63 7.73
CA ARG A 256 15.52 7.59 7.17
C ARG A 256 15.57 7.60 5.65
N ASN A 257 15.50 8.78 5.04
CA ASN A 257 15.76 8.93 3.60
C ASN A 257 14.91 8.05 2.68
N ASN A 258 13.71 7.64 3.12
CA ASN A 258 12.78 6.90 2.29
C ASN A 258 12.01 7.85 1.37
N VAL A 259 11.56 7.34 0.23
CA VAL A 259 10.72 8.07 -0.73
C VAL A 259 9.34 7.41 -0.79
N PHE A 260 8.31 8.15 -0.40
CA PHE A 260 6.90 7.78 -0.58
C PHE A 260 6.37 8.53 -1.79
N TYR A 261 6.29 7.82 -2.92
CA TYR A 261 5.83 8.38 -4.18
C TYR A 261 4.43 7.86 -4.49
N LYS A 262 3.46 8.79 -4.50
CA LYS A 262 2.05 8.51 -4.83
C LYS A 262 1.47 7.30 -4.08
N SER A 263 1.85 7.16 -2.80
CA SER A 263 1.35 6.08 -1.95
C SER A 263 0.12 6.54 -1.16
N GLU A 264 -0.99 5.83 -1.29
CA GLU A 264 -2.31 6.16 -0.73
C GLU A 264 -2.46 5.82 0.77
N GLY A 265 -1.47 6.21 1.56
CA GLY A 265 -1.42 5.99 3.00
C GLY A 265 -0.27 6.78 3.63
N SER A 266 -0.03 6.55 4.92
CA SER A 266 0.95 7.29 5.71
C SER A 266 2.03 6.40 6.32
N LEU A 267 3.15 7.02 6.73
CA LEU A 267 4.04 6.46 7.74
C LEU A 267 3.41 6.73 9.11
N VAL A 268 3.08 5.68 9.85
CA VAL A 268 2.32 5.78 11.10
C VAL A 268 3.11 5.25 12.30
N THR A 269 3.26 6.05 13.35
CA THR A 269 3.71 5.58 14.68
C THR A 269 2.53 4.98 15.44
N ARG A 270 1.92 3.93 14.88
CA ARG A 270 0.63 3.38 15.30
C ARG A 270 0.60 2.96 16.77
N HIS A 271 1.66 2.30 17.23
CA HIS A 271 1.96 2.02 18.63
C HIS A 271 3.48 2.15 18.86
N GLY A 272 3.90 2.12 20.13
CA GLY A 272 5.31 2.27 20.48
C GLY A 272 5.79 3.71 20.40
N ASN A 273 7.00 3.96 20.88
CA ASN A 273 7.50 5.26 21.28
C ASN A 273 8.90 5.53 20.72
N TYR A 274 9.37 6.78 20.82
CA TYR A 274 10.77 7.15 20.58
C TYR A 274 11.27 6.81 19.16
N CYS A 275 10.40 6.89 18.16
CA CYS A 275 10.80 6.72 16.75
C CYS A 275 11.49 7.98 16.23
N THR A 276 12.50 7.79 15.37
CA THR A 276 13.14 8.85 14.59
C THR A 276 12.67 8.77 13.15
N ILE A 277 12.10 9.86 12.62
CA ILE A 277 11.61 9.98 11.25
C ILE A 277 12.32 11.16 10.61
N ASP A 278 13.40 10.87 9.90
CA ASP A 278 14.37 11.87 9.48
C ASP A 278 14.67 11.83 7.98
N GLY A 279 14.53 12.97 7.31
CA GLY A 279 14.98 13.11 5.93
C GLY A 279 14.17 12.33 4.89
N ASN A 280 12.89 12.03 5.12
CA ASN A 280 12.05 11.29 4.17
C ASN A 280 11.36 12.25 3.17
N TYR A 281 11.04 11.73 1.98
CA TYR A 281 10.33 12.44 0.92
C TYR A 281 8.89 11.90 0.80
N PHE A 282 7.90 12.77 0.82
CA PHE A 282 6.50 12.43 0.58
C PHE A 282 5.97 13.23 -0.61
N ILE A 283 5.69 12.54 -1.71
CA ILE A 283 5.47 13.15 -3.03
C ILE A 283 4.08 12.76 -3.55
N GLY A 284 3.18 13.74 -3.58
CA GLY A 284 1.86 13.65 -4.19
C GLY A 284 1.79 14.30 -5.58
N ASP A 285 0.59 14.29 -6.16
CA ASP A 285 0.31 14.88 -7.48
C ASP A 285 -0.43 16.23 -7.41
N GLY A 286 -0.82 16.65 -6.21
CA GLY A 286 -1.55 17.90 -5.98
C GLY A 286 -3.06 17.79 -6.17
N VAL A 287 -3.58 16.58 -6.41
CA VAL A 287 -5.00 16.31 -6.70
C VAL A 287 -5.56 15.19 -5.83
N ASN A 288 -4.87 14.07 -5.69
CA ASN A 288 -5.36 12.91 -4.95
C ASN A 288 -5.25 13.13 -3.43
N GLU A 289 -6.41 13.09 -2.75
CA GLU A 289 -6.53 13.27 -1.29
C GLU A 289 -6.17 12.01 -0.49
N ASN A 290 -5.82 10.91 -1.16
CA ASN A 290 -5.42 9.68 -0.49
C ASN A 290 -3.91 9.60 -0.22
N TYR A 291 -3.09 10.44 -0.86
CA TYR A 291 -1.65 10.47 -0.61
C TYR A 291 -1.35 11.09 0.75
N GLY A 292 -0.78 10.27 1.64
CA GLY A 292 -0.51 10.64 3.03
C GLY A 292 0.93 11.07 3.29
N GLY A 293 1.14 11.61 4.49
CA GLY A 293 2.46 11.96 5.02
C GLY A 293 2.78 11.14 6.26
N ILE A 294 2.91 11.81 7.40
CA ILE A 294 3.24 11.20 8.69
C ILE A 294 2.06 11.30 9.64
N ARG A 295 1.69 10.19 10.27
CA ARG A 295 0.68 10.15 11.34
C ARG A 295 1.32 9.76 12.67
N ILE A 296 1.24 10.67 13.64
CA ILE A 296 1.86 10.55 14.95
C ILE A 296 0.81 10.20 16.01
N ILE A 297 1.11 9.13 16.74
CA ILE A 297 0.48 8.72 17.99
C ILE A 297 1.63 8.40 18.96
N ASN A 298 1.37 8.39 20.27
CA ASN A 298 2.35 8.02 21.32
C ASN A 298 3.46 9.06 21.55
N THR A 299 4.53 8.67 22.27
CA THR A 299 5.47 9.62 22.88
C THR A 299 6.89 9.62 22.31
N GLY A 300 7.57 10.75 22.42
CA GLY A 300 9.03 10.83 22.28
C GLY A 300 9.55 10.85 20.84
N HIS A 301 8.67 11.09 19.86
CA HIS A 301 9.01 11.01 18.45
C HIS A 301 9.78 12.24 17.97
N TRP A 302 10.76 12.01 17.09
CA TRP A 302 11.49 13.05 16.36
C TRP A 302 11.13 12.99 14.89
N VAL A 303 10.61 14.09 14.35
CA VAL A 303 10.21 14.24 12.94
C VAL A 303 10.98 15.41 12.34
N THR A 304 12.09 15.09 11.70
CA THR A 304 13.09 16.07 11.27
C THR A 304 13.45 16.00 9.80
N ASN A 305 13.79 17.13 9.19
CA ASN A 305 14.34 17.18 7.84
C ASN A 305 13.47 16.56 6.73
N ASN A 306 12.18 16.27 6.96
CA ASN A 306 11.33 15.63 5.96
C ASN A 306 10.83 16.65 4.94
N TYR A 307 10.67 16.21 3.70
CA TYR A 307 10.20 17.01 2.59
C TYR A 307 8.84 16.50 2.09
N PHE A 308 7.85 17.37 2.08
CA PHE A 308 6.48 17.09 1.65
C PHE A 308 6.15 17.94 0.42
N PHE A 309 5.64 17.31 -0.63
CA PHE A 309 5.34 17.97 -1.88
C PHE A 309 3.97 17.57 -2.40
N ASN A 310 3.12 18.55 -2.69
CA ASN A 310 1.85 18.36 -3.39
C ASN A 310 0.90 17.33 -2.72
N LEU A 311 0.93 17.22 -1.39
CA LEU A 311 0.02 16.36 -0.64
C LEU A 311 -1.29 17.07 -0.36
N LYS A 312 -2.40 16.39 -0.68
CA LYS A 312 -3.77 16.90 -0.47
C LYS A 312 -4.57 16.11 0.55
N GLY A 313 -3.96 15.08 1.15
CA GLY A 313 -4.64 14.28 2.15
C GLY A 313 -5.06 15.06 3.39
N THR A 314 -6.08 14.56 4.05
CA THR A 314 -6.71 15.18 5.22
C THR A 314 -6.86 14.18 6.36
N SER A 315 -7.10 14.66 7.58
CA SER A 315 -7.32 13.81 8.76
C SER A 315 -6.20 12.76 8.92
N PHE A 316 -6.52 11.47 8.80
CA PHE A 316 -5.55 10.37 8.93
C PHE A 316 -4.47 10.32 7.85
N ARG A 317 -4.67 11.05 6.74
CA ARG A 317 -3.75 11.14 5.61
C ARG A 317 -3.19 12.55 5.43
N SER A 318 -3.32 13.44 6.41
CA SER A 318 -2.72 14.77 6.27
C SER A 318 -1.18 14.70 6.18
N PRO A 319 -0.53 15.73 5.60
CA PRO A 319 0.94 15.77 5.51
C PRO A 319 1.61 15.52 6.87
N LEU A 320 1.08 16.13 7.93
CA LEU A 320 1.33 15.75 9.31
C LEU A 320 -0.01 15.62 10.05
N ALA A 321 -0.35 14.41 10.49
CA ALA A 321 -1.50 14.11 11.33
C ALA A 321 -1.06 13.85 12.77
N VAL A 322 -1.43 14.71 13.72
CA VAL A 322 -1.19 14.49 15.15
C VAL A 322 -2.49 14.11 15.83
N MET A 323 -2.58 12.87 16.30
CA MET A 323 -3.83 12.30 16.80
C MET A 323 -4.16 12.72 18.24
N ASN A 324 -5.46 12.77 18.54
CA ASN A 324 -5.93 12.65 19.92
C ASN A 324 -5.79 11.19 20.38
N GLY A 325 -5.35 11.01 21.63
CA GLY A 325 -5.32 9.72 22.30
C GLY A 325 -6.51 9.52 23.23
N ILE A 326 -6.56 8.35 23.86
CA ILE A 326 -7.52 8.00 24.89
C ILE A 326 -6.83 8.17 26.26
N PRO A 327 -7.41 8.91 27.22
CA PRO A 327 -6.86 9.00 28.56
C PRO A 327 -6.69 7.61 29.18
N LYS A 328 -5.48 7.27 29.64
CA LYS A 328 -5.14 5.92 30.16
C LYS A 328 -5.52 4.81 29.18
N SER A 329 -5.18 5.01 27.90
CA SER A 329 -5.49 4.10 26.81
C SER A 329 -5.02 2.66 27.06
N PRO A 330 -5.83 1.64 26.72
CA PRO A 330 -5.36 0.28 26.53
C PRO A 330 -4.26 0.19 25.46
N GLN A 331 -3.42 -0.85 25.54
CA GLN A 331 -2.25 -1.01 24.66
C GLN A 331 -2.61 -1.15 23.16
N ASN A 332 -3.77 -1.71 22.85
CA ASN A 332 -4.29 -1.88 21.48
C ASN A 332 -5.11 -0.66 20.98
N ARG A 333 -5.14 0.43 21.73
CA ARG A 333 -5.84 1.67 21.38
C ARG A 333 -4.85 2.78 21.03
N TYR A 334 -5.20 4.04 21.27
CA TYR A 334 -4.43 5.21 20.86
C TYR A 334 -3.93 5.94 22.10
N ASN A 335 -2.63 5.91 22.36
CA ASN A 335 -2.05 6.68 23.46
C ASN A 335 -1.98 8.17 23.09
N GLN A 336 -2.04 9.02 24.11
CA GLN A 336 -1.83 10.46 23.96
C GLN A 336 -0.49 10.75 23.27
N VAL A 337 -0.50 11.72 22.35
CA VAL A 337 0.74 12.25 21.79
C VAL A 337 1.43 13.12 22.82
N THR A 338 2.70 12.83 23.12
CA THR A 338 3.47 13.65 24.05
C THR A 338 4.97 13.66 23.77
N ASP A 339 5.66 14.74 24.17
CA ASP A 339 7.13 14.83 24.08
C ASP A 339 7.64 14.65 22.64
N VAL A 340 6.96 15.28 21.67
CA VAL A 340 7.26 15.16 20.23
C VAL A 340 7.99 16.40 19.72
N VAL A 341 8.97 16.19 18.84
CA VAL A 341 9.67 17.23 18.11
C VAL A 341 9.34 17.11 16.62
N VAL A 342 8.80 18.18 16.03
CA VAL A 342 8.61 18.34 14.58
C VAL A 342 9.43 19.55 14.14
N ALA A 343 10.61 19.32 13.57
CA ALA A 343 11.52 20.41 13.27
C ALA A 343 12.24 20.32 11.93
N TYR A 344 12.55 21.47 11.33
CA TYR A 344 13.29 21.52 10.06
C TYR A 344 12.65 20.73 8.93
N ASN A 345 11.34 20.58 8.90
CA ASN A 345 10.64 19.99 7.76
C ASN A 345 10.30 21.08 6.72
N THR A 346 10.13 20.67 5.47
CA THR A 346 9.71 21.57 4.38
C THR A 346 8.44 21.04 3.74
N TYR A 347 7.43 21.89 3.61
CA TYR A 347 6.15 21.60 2.97
C TYR A 347 5.96 22.51 1.77
N VAL A 348 5.75 21.93 0.59
CA VAL A 348 5.53 22.69 -0.64
C VAL A 348 4.19 22.27 -1.22
N ASN A 349 3.28 23.22 -1.37
CA ASN A 349 1.93 23.06 -1.94
C ASN A 349 1.10 21.96 -1.25
N CYS A 350 1.29 21.78 0.06
CA CYS A 350 0.55 20.80 0.86
C CYS A 350 -0.68 21.44 1.48
N SER A 351 -1.85 20.80 1.37
CA SER A 351 -3.07 21.30 2.01
C SER A 351 -2.99 21.13 3.52
N ALA A 352 -3.28 22.19 4.28
CA ALA A 352 -3.25 22.23 5.74
C ALA A 352 -2.12 21.37 6.33
N PRO A 353 -0.85 21.79 6.15
CA PRO A 353 0.33 20.96 6.42
C PRO A 353 0.34 20.29 7.79
N TRP A 354 -0.26 20.93 8.81
CA TRP A 354 -0.35 20.41 10.17
C TRP A 354 -1.80 20.26 10.64
N GLN A 355 -2.17 19.07 11.08
CA GLN A 355 -3.48 18.84 11.70
C GLN A 355 -3.31 18.24 13.10
N PHE A 356 -3.96 18.84 14.08
CA PHE A 356 -3.96 18.41 15.48
C PHE A 356 -5.34 17.95 15.92
N GLY A 357 -5.38 17.11 16.94
CA GLY A 357 -6.62 16.52 17.44
C GLY A 357 -7.27 15.51 16.50
N VAL A 358 -6.50 15.01 15.53
CA VAL A 358 -7.02 14.11 14.49
C VAL A 358 -7.62 12.86 15.14
N GLY A 359 -8.80 12.47 14.67
CA GLY A 359 -9.52 11.30 15.17
C GLY A 359 -10.30 11.54 16.47
N THR A 360 -10.34 12.77 17.01
CA THR A 360 -11.21 13.11 18.13
C THR A 360 -12.66 12.71 17.86
N ASN A 361 -13.29 12.11 18.87
CA ASN A 361 -14.68 11.68 18.82
C ASN A 361 -15.43 12.08 20.11
N ILE A 362 -15.02 13.21 20.72
CA ILE A 362 -15.64 13.74 21.95
C ILE A 362 -17.15 13.98 21.74
N ALA A 363 -17.57 14.39 20.54
CA ALA A 363 -18.98 14.55 20.18
C ALA A 363 -19.79 13.24 20.25
N GLN A 364 -19.13 12.08 20.30
CA GLN A 364 -19.75 10.75 20.43
C GLN A 364 -19.68 10.21 21.87
N ALA A 365 -19.29 11.02 22.86
CA ALA A 365 -19.11 10.59 24.26
C ALA A 365 -20.38 10.02 24.91
N ASP A 366 -21.56 10.43 24.45
CA ASP A 366 -22.83 9.94 24.98
C ASP A 366 -23.22 8.54 24.46
N VAL A 367 -22.60 8.09 23.36
CA VAL A 367 -22.97 6.85 22.66
C VAL A 367 -21.83 5.82 22.60
N LEU A 368 -20.60 6.22 22.91
CA LEU A 368 -19.43 5.34 22.94
C LEU A 368 -18.90 5.18 24.38
N PRO A 369 -18.37 4.00 24.74
CA PRO A 369 -17.75 3.81 26.04
C PRO A 369 -16.51 4.69 26.19
N LYS A 370 -16.20 5.12 27.42
CA LYS A 370 -15.04 5.98 27.74
C LYS A 370 -13.71 5.46 27.19
N SER A 371 -13.55 4.13 27.09
CA SER A 371 -12.39 3.46 26.53
C SER A 371 -12.19 3.66 25.03
N GLU A 372 -13.15 4.27 24.33
CA GLU A 372 -13.10 4.61 22.91
C GLU A 372 -13.05 6.13 22.68
N ILE A 373 -13.15 6.95 23.73
CA ILE A 373 -13.19 8.41 23.59
C ILE A 373 -11.77 9.00 23.51
N ARG A 374 -11.41 9.44 22.31
CA ARG A 374 -10.15 10.11 21.99
C ARG A 374 -10.18 11.58 22.38
N SER A 375 -10.03 11.83 23.67
CA SER A 375 -10.07 13.17 24.29
C SER A 375 -8.72 13.70 24.79
N ALA A 376 -7.66 12.89 24.75
CA ALA A 376 -6.34 13.29 25.21
C ALA A 376 -5.57 14.00 24.08
N ARG A 377 -5.53 15.33 24.15
CA ARG A 377 -4.82 16.21 23.21
C ARG A 377 -3.31 16.00 23.24
N ALA A 378 -2.63 16.41 22.17
CA ALA A 378 -1.18 16.46 22.14
C ALA A 378 -0.65 17.43 23.20
N VAL A 379 0.39 17.04 23.94
CA VAL A 379 1.02 17.88 24.98
C VAL A 379 2.54 17.82 24.89
N ARG A 380 3.24 18.86 25.36
CA ARG A 380 4.72 18.90 25.34
C ARG A 380 5.29 18.64 23.94
N THR A 381 4.66 19.22 22.93
CA THR A 381 5.03 19.05 21.52
C THR A 381 5.63 20.34 20.99
N ASN A 382 6.77 20.25 20.31
CA ASN A 382 7.41 21.39 19.65
C ASN A 382 7.27 21.27 18.12
N VAL A 383 6.75 22.32 17.48
CA VAL A 383 6.73 22.49 16.02
C VAL A 383 7.56 23.71 15.69
N ALA A 384 8.78 23.50 15.20
CA ALA A 384 9.73 24.60 15.07
C ALA A 384 10.63 24.54 13.84
N ASN A 385 11.08 25.70 13.37
CA ASN A 385 12.07 25.79 12.28
C ASN A 385 11.61 25.10 10.98
N ASN A 386 10.30 24.99 10.74
CA ASN A 386 9.76 24.41 9.51
C ASN A 386 9.52 25.51 8.47
N VAL A 387 9.56 25.13 7.18
CA VAL A 387 9.29 26.05 6.07
C VAL A 387 8.11 25.56 5.25
N ILE A 388 7.16 26.43 4.98
CA ILE A 388 5.96 26.16 4.18
C ILE A 388 5.93 27.11 2.98
N TYR A 389 5.68 26.58 1.79
CA TYR A 389 5.42 27.38 0.60
C TYR A 389 4.09 26.94 -0.01
N ASN A 390 3.17 27.88 -0.18
CA ASN A 390 1.90 27.66 -0.87
C ASN A 390 1.85 28.53 -2.13
N GLU A 391 1.71 27.90 -3.29
CA GLU A 391 1.51 28.62 -4.55
C GLU A 391 0.15 29.33 -4.59
N THR A 392 -0.87 28.72 -3.96
CA THR A 392 -2.17 29.31 -3.70
C THR A 392 -2.37 29.39 -2.20
N GLY A 393 -2.71 30.57 -1.68
CA GLY A 393 -2.89 30.79 -0.24
C GLY A 393 -3.98 29.89 0.37
N LEU A 394 -3.76 29.47 1.62
CA LEU A 394 -4.64 28.60 2.37
C LEU A 394 -5.27 29.35 3.53
N GLU A 395 -6.56 29.12 3.79
CA GLU A 395 -7.25 29.69 4.96
C GLU A 395 -6.72 29.15 6.30
N ALA A 396 -6.13 27.95 6.29
CA ALA A 396 -5.57 27.32 7.46
C ALA A 396 -4.23 26.62 7.15
N ILE A 397 -3.18 27.05 7.86
CA ILE A 397 -1.89 26.34 7.93
C ILE A 397 -1.97 25.18 8.94
N VAL A 398 -2.66 25.43 10.05
CA VAL A 398 -2.95 24.45 11.10
C VAL A 398 -4.45 24.21 11.14
N ILE A 399 -4.87 22.95 11.08
CA ILE A 399 -6.26 22.56 11.39
C ILE A 399 -6.31 21.97 12.80
N GLU A 400 -7.12 22.58 13.66
CA GLU A 400 -7.47 22.09 14.99
C GLU A 400 -8.77 21.28 14.90
N ASN A 401 -8.67 19.95 14.74
CA ASN A 401 -9.84 19.06 14.94
C ASN A 401 -10.22 19.04 16.43
N ASP A 402 -9.23 19.20 17.28
CA ASP A 402 -9.33 19.59 18.68
C ASP A 402 -8.18 20.59 18.96
N LYS A 403 -8.24 21.30 20.10
CA LYS A 403 -7.27 22.35 20.42
C LYS A 403 -5.82 21.83 20.42
N ALA A 404 -4.91 22.61 19.85
CA ALA A 404 -3.47 22.39 19.87
C ALA A 404 -2.80 23.14 21.06
N ASP A 405 -3.48 23.25 22.19
CA ASP A 405 -3.06 24.04 23.36
C ASP A 405 -1.85 23.46 24.11
N GLY A 406 -1.47 22.21 23.84
CA GLY A 406 -0.24 21.58 24.30
C GLY A 406 0.92 21.62 23.29
N VAL A 407 0.78 22.37 22.19
CA VAL A 407 1.76 22.47 21.10
C VAL A 407 2.40 23.86 21.07
N THR A 408 3.73 23.89 21.07
CA THR A 408 4.52 25.12 20.95
C THR A 408 4.99 25.31 19.51
N PHE A 409 4.52 26.37 18.86
CA PHE A 409 4.98 26.79 17.54
C PHE A 409 6.08 27.84 17.67
N LYS A 410 7.25 27.63 17.03
CA LYS A 410 8.37 28.58 17.08
C LYS A 410 9.13 28.67 15.76
N ASN A 411 9.33 29.90 15.27
CA ASN A 411 10.24 30.22 14.18
C ASN A 411 9.97 29.37 12.93
N ASN A 412 8.69 29.07 12.68
CA ASN A 412 8.25 28.50 11.43
C ASN A 412 8.02 29.63 10.44
N VAL A 413 8.32 29.40 9.16
CA VAL A 413 8.12 30.39 8.10
C VAL A 413 7.15 29.84 7.07
N VAL A 414 6.23 30.69 6.63
CA VAL A 414 5.25 30.37 5.58
C VAL A 414 5.18 31.47 4.54
N ASP A 415 5.12 31.10 3.27
CA ASP A 415 4.62 31.98 2.21
C ASP A 415 3.19 31.53 1.88
N ASN A 416 2.20 32.32 2.31
CA ASN A 416 0.78 32.03 2.12
C ASN A 416 0.07 33.00 1.15
N LYS A 417 0.84 33.75 0.37
CA LYS A 417 0.32 34.71 -0.62
C LYS A 417 -0.65 35.74 -0.02
N GLY A 418 -0.42 36.14 1.23
CA GLY A 418 -1.20 37.17 1.91
C GLY A 418 -2.60 36.72 2.35
N VAL A 419 -2.95 35.43 2.22
CA VAL A 419 -4.17 34.89 2.80
C VAL A 419 -3.97 34.79 4.32
N ALA A 420 -4.85 35.43 5.09
CA ALA A 420 -4.76 35.44 6.55
C ALA A 420 -4.93 34.04 7.14
N PHE A 421 -4.18 33.75 8.20
CA PHE A 421 -4.22 32.49 8.95
C PHE A 421 -3.95 32.77 10.44
N ASN A 422 -4.26 31.80 11.31
CA ASN A 422 -3.85 31.86 12.71
C ASN A 422 -2.34 31.63 12.83
N ASP A 423 -1.60 32.63 13.30
CA ASP A 423 -0.13 32.64 13.41
C ASP A 423 0.40 31.95 14.69
N PHE A 424 -0.51 31.53 15.59
CA PHE A 424 -0.21 30.93 16.88
C PHE A 424 0.71 31.81 17.75
N ASN A 425 0.34 33.08 17.91
CA ASN A 425 1.07 34.07 18.71
C ASN A 425 2.50 34.32 18.18
N GLY A 426 2.62 34.53 16.87
CA GLY A 426 3.91 34.72 16.18
C GLY A 426 4.78 33.46 16.10
N GLY A 427 4.23 32.27 16.37
CA GLY A 427 4.94 30.99 16.21
C GLY A 427 5.14 30.59 14.75
N ILE A 428 4.33 31.16 13.85
CA ILE A 428 4.38 31.01 12.40
C ILE A 428 4.47 32.41 11.78
N VAL A 429 5.56 32.68 11.10
CA VAL A 429 5.86 33.99 10.51
C VAL A 429 5.61 33.94 9.01
N GLU A 430 4.79 34.85 8.50
CA GLU A 430 4.63 35.00 7.06
C GLU A 430 5.83 35.74 6.45
N ALA A 431 6.38 35.21 5.36
CA ALA A 431 7.45 35.84 4.59
C ALA A 431 7.26 35.55 3.09
N SER A 432 7.68 36.49 2.24
CA SER A 432 7.71 36.28 0.79
C SER A 432 8.90 35.38 0.44
N LEU A 433 8.63 34.20 -0.09
CA LEU A 433 9.67 33.22 -0.47
C LEU A 433 9.74 33.08 -1.99
N GLY A 434 10.94 32.85 -2.50
CA GLY A 434 11.14 32.35 -3.86
C GLY A 434 10.92 30.83 -3.91
N LEU A 435 10.76 30.28 -5.11
CA LEU A 435 10.70 28.83 -5.31
C LEU A 435 11.65 28.41 -6.42
N LYS A 436 12.71 27.68 -6.07
CA LYS A 436 13.67 27.12 -7.03
C LYS A 436 13.24 25.73 -7.46
N ASN A 437 13.06 25.54 -8.77
CA ASN A 437 12.76 24.22 -9.33
C ASN A 437 14.04 23.41 -9.50
N ILE A 438 14.13 22.24 -8.86
CA ILE A 438 15.26 21.30 -9.01
C ILE A 438 14.88 20.13 -9.93
N SER A 439 13.66 19.62 -9.76
CA SER A 439 13.05 18.60 -10.62
C SER A 439 11.52 18.65 -10.50
N ASN A 440 10.79 17.87 -11.29
CA ASN A 440 9.33 17.81 -11.23
C ASN A 440 8.77 17.51 -9.82
N ASN A 441 9.54 16.81 -8.98
CA ASN A 441 9.11 16.38 -7.65
C ASN A 441 9.82 17.14 -6.51
N ILE A 442 10.79 18.01 -6.83
CA ILE A 442 11.58 18.74 -5.82
C ILE A 442 11.67 20.21 -6.21
N LYS A 443 11.01 21.03 -5.39
CA LYS A 443 11.06 22.48 -5.43
C LYS A 443 11.48 22.98 -4.06
N ILE A 444 12.31 24.00 -4.02
CA ILE A 444 12.94 24.46 -2.78
C ILE A 444 12.52 25.90 -2.52
N PRO A 445 11.85 26.19 -1.40
CA PRO A 445 11.61 27.56 -0.97
C PRO A 445 12.95 28.27 -0.72
N THR A 446 13.09 29.48 -1.21
CA THR A 446 14.30 30.30 -1.08
C THR A 446 13.98 31.67 -0.49
N GLY A 447 14.98 32.38 0.01
CA GLY A 447 14.78 33.72 0.56
C GLY A 447 14.14 33.75 1.95
N VAL A 448 14.33 32.69 2.75
CA VAL A 448 13.96 32.71 4.17
C VAL A 448 14.67 33.90 4.85
N PRO A 449 13.96 34.78 5.58
CA PRO A 449 14.55 35.96 6.18
C PRO A 449 15.69 35.62 7.16
N THR A 450 16.81 36.35 7.06
CA THR A 450 18.03 36.08 7.85
C THR A 450 17.94 36.49 9.31
N ASP A 451 16.98 37.35 9.64
CA ASP A 451 16.65 37.79 11.00
C ASP A 451 15.84 36.75 11.79
N ILE A 452 15.29 35.74 11.11
CA ILE A 452 14.64 34.59 11.76
C ILE A 452 15.71 33.59 12.16
N GLU A 453 16.24 33.77 13.37
CA GLU A 453 17.17 32.82 13.98
C GLU A 453 16.47 31.49 14.30
N PRO A 454 17.07 30.31 14.06
CA PRO A 454 16.47 29.04 14.42
C PRO A 454 16.20 28.94 15.93
N TYR A 455 15.01 28.46 16.27
CA TYR A 455 14.68 28.09 17.64
C TYR A 455 15.60 26.97 18.12
N LYS A 456 16.24 27.17 19.28
CA LYS A 456 17.15 26.22 19.93
C LYS A 456 16.42 25.48 21.04
N GLY A 457 15.56 24.54 20.66
CA GLY A 457 14.89 23.65 21.60
C GLY A 457 15.87 22.71 22.32
N PHE A 458 15.40 22.03 23.36
CA PHE A 458 16.17 20.98 24.04
C PHE A 458 16.62 19.91 23.03
N ASP A 459 17.91 19.57 23.04
CA ASP A 459 18.56 18.63 22.13
C ASP A 459 18.46 18.93 20.63
N PHE A 460 18.04 20.13 20.22
CA PHE A 460 18.02 20.50 18.78
C PHE A 460 19.43 20.51 18.17
N ASN A 461 20.48 20.62 18.99
CA ASN A 461 21.87 20.46 18.58
C ASN A 461 22.22 19.04 18.08
N THR A 462 21.35 18.05 18.29
CA THR A 462 21.50 16.69 17.75
C THR A 462 21.01 16.57 16.30
N ILE A 463 20.32 17.59 15.77
CA ILE A 463 19.95 17.68 14.35
C ILE A 463 21.16 18.22 13.60
N GLU A 464 22.12 17.34 13.30
CA GLU A 464 23.45 17.74 12.81
C GLU A 464 23.50 18.00 11.30
N THR A 465 22.57 17.42 10.53
CA THR A 465 22.54 17.52 9.07
C THR A 465 21.15 17.86 8.54
N ASP A 466 21.12 18.39 7.31
CA ASP A 466 19.91 18.56 6.51
C ASP A 466 19.54 17.28 5.73
N LEU A 467 18.48 17.34 4.92
CA LEU A 467 17.98 16.27 4.06
C LEU A 467 19.03 15.70 3.09
N PHE A 468 20.03 16.50 2.69
CA PHE A 468 21.10 16.11 1.77
C PHE A 468 22.42 15.81 2.50
N GLY A 469 22.42 15.73 3.83
CA GLY A 469 23.61 15.47 4.63
C GLY A 469 24.53 16.69 4.81
N LYS A 470 24.11 17.90 4.41
CA LYS A 470 24.89 19.13 4.69
C LYS A 470 24.84 19.43 6.17
N SER A 471 26.00 19.76 6.75
CA SER A 471 26.08 20.07 8.17
C SER A 471 25.31 21.35 8.53
N ARG A 472 24.53 21.29 9.61
CA ARG A 472 23.87 22.44 10.23
C ARG A 472 24.82 23.24 11.14
N LYS A 473 26.06 22.78 11.33
CA LYS A 473 27.06 23.48 12.14
C LYS A 473 27.35 24.85 11.56
N ASN A 474 27.18 25.91 12.37
CA ASN A 474 27.31 27.31 11.97
C ASN A 474 26.35 27.76 10.87
N ASN A 475 25.22 27.07 10.68
CA ASN A 475 24.19 27.45 9.71
C ASN A 475 22.86 27.75 10.42
N ASN A 476 22.31 28.94 10.18
CA ASN A 476 21.05 29.38 10.75
C ASN A 476 19.83 29.16 9.84
N SER A 477 19.97 28.37 8.76
CA SER A 477 18.86 28.06 7.86
C SER A 477 17.87 27.07 8.49
N ILE A 478 16.59 27.39 8.41
CA ILE A 478 15.48 26.53 8.80
C ILE A 478 14.95 25.72 7.59
N GLY A 479 14.06 24.77 7.83
CA GLY A 479 13.55 23.84 6.81
C GLY A 479 14.49 22.67 6.52
N ALA A 480 14.05 21.77 5.64
CA ALA A 480 14.69 20.48 5.40
C ALA A 480 16.02 20.58 4.65
N ILE A 481 16.27 21.69 3.97
CA ILE A 481 17.39 21.84 3.04
C ILE A 481 18.17 23.11 3.37
N ILE A 482 19.49 22.98 3.44
CA ILE A 482 20.43 24.09 3.61
C ILE A 482 20.91 24.60 2.25
N GLY A 483 20.70 25.90 2.04
CA GLY A 483 21.12 26.64 0.86
C GLY A 483 20.29 26.30 -0.39
N VAL A 484 20.58 27.01 -1.47
CA VAL A 484 19.79 26.93 -2.71
C VAL A 484 20.50 26.14 -3.81
N ASP A 485 21.81 25.95 -3.71
CA ASP A 485 22.60 25.17 -4.66
C ASP A 485 22.70 23.72 -4.19
N VAL A 486 21.77 22.93 -4.70
CA VAL A 486 21.68 21.49 -4.48
C VAL A 486 21.53 20.79 -5.82
N ALA A 487 22.26 19.69 -5.99
CA ALA A 487 22.10 18.82 -7.14
C ALA A 487 20.75 18.10 -7.07
N ASN A 488 20.18 17.74 -8.23
CA ASN A 488 18.97 16.92 -8.26
C ASN A 488 19.28 15.55 -7.62
N PRO A 489 18.64 15.18 -6.50
CA PRO A 489 18.89 13.90 -5.85
C PRO A 489 18.35 12.71 -6.64
N ASN A 490 17.61 12.92 -7.74
CA ASN A 490 17.02 11.87 -8.57
C ASN A 490 16.30 10.82 -7.71
N ILE A 491 15.40 11.26 -6.83
CA ILE A 491 14.73 10.41 -5.83
C ILE A 491 13.90 9.26 -6.44
N LEU A 492 13.53 9.36 -7.72
CA LEU A 492 12.80 8.31 -8.44
C LEU A 492 13.68 7.52 -9.41
N ASP A 493 15.01 7.70 -9.37
CA ASP A 493 15.93 6.85 -10.12
C ASP A 493 15.88 5.43 -9.53
N LYS A 494 15.13 4.56 -10.21
CA LYS A 494 14.90 3.17 -9.79
C LYS A 494 16.20 2.37 -9.68
N SER A 495 17.29 2.77 -10.33
CA SER A 495 18.58 2.07 -10.19
C SER A 495 19.22 2.21 -8.79
N LYS A 496 18.75 3.17 -7.99
CA LYS A 496 19.16 3.36 -6.58
C LYS A 496 18.45 2.40 -5.62
N TYR A 497 17.41 1.71 -6.09
CA TYR A 497 16.53 0.89 -5.28
C TYR A 497 16.36 -0.48 -5.91
N GLY A 498 16.04 -1.48 -5.09
CA GLY A 498 15.72 -2.80 -5.60
C GLY A 498 16.90 -3.48 -6.27
N THR A 499 16.61 -4.35 -7.24
CA THR A 499 17.63 -5.22 -7.85
C THR A 499 18.36 -4.53 -8.98
N ASN A 500 19.57 -5.02 -9.29
CA ASN A 500 20.34 -4.51 -10.43
C ASN A 500 20.02 -5.22 -11.76
N TRP A 501 19.07 -6.16 -11.76
CA TRP A 501 18.79 -7.04 -12.91
C TRP A 501 17.31 -7.06 -13.32
N PHE A 502 16.41 -6.53 -12.49
CA PHE A 502 14.98 -6.47 -12.76
C PHE A 502 14.56 -5.01 -13.02
N SER A 503 13.62 -4.82 -13.93
CA SER A 503 12.94 -3.54 -14.10
C SER A 503 11.45 -3.79 -14.27
N ASN A 504 10.65 -3.01 -13.55
CA ASN A 504 9.20 -2.99 -13.69
C ASN A 504 8.72 -2.00 -14.76
N GLU A 505 9.63 -1.33 -15.47
CA GLU A 505 9.26 -0.37 -16.50
C GLU A 505 8.80 -1.07 -17.78
N VAL A 506 7.52 -0.86 -18.10
CA VAL A 506 6.93 -1.30 -19.35
C VAL A 506 7.06 -0.17 -20.37
N LYS A 507 7.78 -0.42 -21.46
CA LYS A 507 7.90 0.57 -22.54
C LYS A 507 6.52 0.83 -23.15
N PRO A 508 6.13 2.11 -23.35
CA PRO A 508 4.93 2.45 -24.09
C PRO A 508 4.95 1.78 -25.46
N ARG A 509 3.81 1.20 -25.85
CA ARG A 509 3.58 0.68 -27.19
C ARG A 509 2.15 1.00 -27.60
N ASP A 510 1.95 1.13 -28.89
CA ASP A 510 0.59 1.24 -29.42
C ASP A 510 -0.15 -0.11 -29.30
N PRO A 511 -1.45 -0.09 -28.98
CA PRO A 511 -2.30 -1.27 -29.02
C PRO A 511 -2.30 -1.90 -30.41
N VAL A 512 -2.21 -3.23 -30.46
CA VAL A 512 -2.42 -3.98 -31.70
C VAL A 512 -3.88 -4.40 -31.79
N SER A 513 -4.49 -4.18 -32.96
CA SER A 513 -5.88 -4.58 -33.23
C SER A 513 -5.93 -5.99 -33.82
N HIS A 514 -6.77 -6.85 -33.23
CA HIS A 514 -7.04 -8.21 -33.66
C HIS A 514 -8.47 -8.30 -34.17
N VAL A 515 -8.64 -8.35 -35.49
CA VAL A 515 -9.96 -8.42 -36.12
C VAL A 515 -10.55 -9.82 -35.98
N VAL A 516 -11.83 -9.87 -35.63
CA VAL A 516 -12.64 -11.08 -35.49
C VAL A 516 -13.82 -11.01 -36.44
N THR A 517 -14.03 -12.08 -37.20
CA THR A 517 -15.15 -12.24 -38.14
C THR A 517 -16.05 -13.43 -37.80
N GLN A 518 -15.61 -14.32 -36.91
CA GLN A 518 -16.36 -15.51 -36.48
C GLN A 518 -16.26 -15.70 -34.97
N ALA A 519 -17.36 -16.12 -34.34
CA ALA A 519 -17.46 -16.26 -32.88
C ALA A 519 -16.47 -17.26 -32.28
N SER A 520 -16.22 -18.38 -32.98
CA SER A 520 -15.25 -19.41 -32.58
C SER A 520 -13.83 -18.88 -32.41
N SER A 521 -13.50 -17.74 -33.04
CA SER A 521 -12.17 -17.14 -32.98
C SER A 521 -11.97 -16.11 -31.87
N ILE A 522 -13.04 -15.67 -31.18
CA ILE A 522 -12.93 -14.59 -30.17
C ILE A 522 -11.92 -14.95 -29.08
N GLN A 523 -12.08 -16.12 -28.44
CA GLN A 523 -11.16 -16.55 -27.38
C GLN A 523 -9.73 -16.70 -27.88
N ALA A 524 -9.53 -17.31 -29.06
CA ALA A 524 -8.19 -17.48 -29.63
C ALA A 524 -7.49 -16.14 -29.89
N LYS A 525 -8.23 -15.09 -30.29
CA LYS A 525 -7.68 -13.74 -30.45
C LYS A 525 -7.38 -13.08 -29.09
N ILE A 526 -8.22 -13.28 -28.09
CA ILE A 526 -7.93 -12.83 -26.70
C ILE A 526 -6.65 -13.50 -26.18
N ASP A 527 -6.49 -14.80 -26.43
CA ASP A 527 -5.33 -15.57 -25.99
C ASP A 527 -4.04 -15.10 -26.67
N ALA A 528 -4.10 -14.83 -27.98
CA ALA A 528 -2.97 -14.33 -28.78
C ALA A 528 -2.64 -12.84 -28.52
N ALA A 529 -3.58 -12.06 -28.00
CA ALA A 529 -3.39 -10.64 -27.73
C ALA A 529 -2.44 -10.38 -26.55
N ASN A 530 -1.68 -9.29 -26.66
CA ASN A 530 -0.83 -8.78 -25.58
C ASN A 530 -1.62 -7.84 -24.66
N ASN A 531 -1.11 -7.60 -23.45
CA ASN A 531 -1.69 -6.62 -22.52
C ASN A 531 -1.85 -5.24 -23.18
N GLY A 532 -3.07 -4.72 -23.23
CA GLY A 532 -3.43 -3.43 -23.84
C GLY A 532 -3.90 -3.50 -25.28
N ASP A 533 -3.92 -4.68 -25.91
CA ASP A 533 -4.43 -4.85 -27.28
C ASP A 533 -5.95 -4.71 -27.39
N ILE A 534 -6.43 -4.61 -28.62
CA ILE A 534 -7.84 -4.41 -28.97
C ILE A 534 -8.34 -5.59 -29.79
N ILE A 535 -9.44 -6.22 -29.37
CA ILE A 535 -10.20 -7.19 -30.15
C ILE A 535 -11.32 -6.44 -30.86
N VAL A 536 -11.29 -6.43 -32.19
CA VAL A 536 -12.27 -5.72 -33.02
C VAL A 536 -13.25 -6.72 -33.62
N LEU A 537 -14.52 -6.64 -33.22
CA LEU A 537 -15.61 -7.43 -33.78
C LEU A 537 -16.20 -6.70 -34.99
N ASN A 538 -16.08 -7.28 -36.18
CA ASN A 538 -16.79 -6.76 -37.35
C ASN A 538 -18.31 -6.83 -37.15
N PRO A 539 -19.10 -5.98 -37.82
CA PRO A 539 -20.56 -6.03 -37.72
C PRO A 539 -21.09 -7.44 -38.03
N GLY A 540 -22.02 -7.92 -37.20
CA GLY A 540 -22.54 -9.28 -37.29
C GLY A 540 -23.02 -9.84 -35.95
N VAL A 541 -23.55 -11.06 -35.99
CA VAL A 541 -24.04 -11.79 -34.81
C VAL A 541 -23.07 -12.91 -34.45
N TYR A 542 -22.53 -12.85 -33.24
CA TYR A 542 -21.55 -13.78 -32.70
C TYR A 542 -22.21 -14.64 -31.61
N LYS A 543 -22.49 -15.91 -31.92
CA LYS A 543 -23.04 -16.86 -30.95
C LYS A 543 -21.91 -17.47 -30.11
N VAL A 544 -22.00 -17.29 -28.80
CA VAL A 544 -20.98 -17.76 -27.84
C VAL A 544 -21.65 -18.69 -26.83
N GLU A 545 -21.10 -19.89 -26.66
CA GLU A 545 -21.65 -20.93 -25.78
C GLU A 545 -20.75 -21.23 -24.58
N LYS A 546 -19.54 -20.67 -24.56
CA LYS A 546 -18.55 -20.82 -23.49
C LYS A 546 -18.10 -19.45 -22.99
N PRO A 547 -17.87 -19.27 -21.68
CA PRO A 547 -17.34 -18.02 -21.16
C PRO A 547 -16.05 -17.59 -21.88
N LEU A 548 -15.94 -16.29 -22.17
CA LEU A 548 -14.72 -15.65 -22.65
C LEU A 548 -13.84 -15.30 -21.44
N VAL A 549 -12.67 -15.93 -21.37
CA VAL A 549 -11.72 -15.79 -20.26
C VAL A 549 -10.88 -14.53 -20.45
N ILE A 550 -11.00 -13.59 -19.52
CA ILE A 550 -10.21 -12.35 -19.50
C ILE A 550 -9.24 -12.41 -18.32
N ASN A 551 -7.95 -12.59 -18.61
CA ASN A 551 -6.86 -12.71 -17.61
C ASN A 551 -5.72 -11.70 -17.86
N LYS A 552 -6.00 -10.70 -18.70
CA LYS A 552 -5.06 -9.67 -19.15
C LYS A 552 -5.82 -8.36 -19.37
N THR A 553 -5.09 -7.26 -19.55
CA THR A 553 -5.71 -5.99 -19.94
C THR A 553 -6.06 -6.03 -21.42
N ILE A 554 -7.33 -5.84 -21.77
CA ILE A 554 -7.77 -5.90 -23.18
C ILE A 554 -9.00 -5.03 -23.41
N THR A 555 -9.12 -4.50 -24.63
CA THR A 555 -10.35 -3.87 -25.12
C THR A 555 -11.05 -4.82 -26.08
N ILE A 556 -12.38 -4.95 -25.97
CA ILE A 556 -13.22 -5.65 -26.95
C ILE A 556 -14.26 -4.64 -27.44
N GLN A 557 -14.27 -4.40 -28.74
CA GLN A 557 -15.13 -3.38 -29.32
C GLN A 557 -15.63 -3.77 -30.70
N SER A 558 -16.70 -3.13 -31.18
CA SER A 558 -17.03 -3.17 -32.61
C SER A 558 -16.32 -2.06 -33.39
N ASN A 559 -16.50 -2.09 -34.71
CA ASN A 559 -16.25 -0.93 -35.57
C ASN A 559 -17.00 0.30 -35.00
N LYS A 560 -16.45 1.50 -35.16
CA LYS A 560 -17.07 2.75 -34.72
C LYS A 560 -18.44 3.04 -35.36
N GLU A 561 -18.75 2.46 -36.52
CA GLU A 561 -19.99 2.75 -37.26
C GLU A 561 -21.18 1.85 -36.89
N ASP A 562 -20.96 0.56 -36.62
CA ASP A 562 -22.03 -0.43 -36.36
C ASP A 562 -21.71 -1.29 -35.12
N LYS A 563 -22.72 -1.62 -34.30
CA LYS A 563 -22.56 -2.51 -33.14
C LYS A 563 -22.60 -3.98 -33.54
N ALA A 564 -21.51 -4.72 -33.35
CA ALA A 564 -21.52 -6.17 -33.33
C ALA A 564 -22.40 -6.70 -32.18
N GLN A 565 -23.18 -7.74 -32.45
CA GLN A 565 -24.01 -8.41 -31.45
C GLN A 565 -23.35 -9.70 -30.97
N VAL A 566 -23.17 -9.84 -29.65
CA VAL A 566 -22.69 -11.07 -29.00
C VAL A 566 -23.86 -11.71 -28.25
N VAL A 567 -24.30 -12.87 -28.74
CA VAL A 567 -25.39 -13.64 -28.13
C VAL A 567 -24.79 -14.78 -27.32
N TYR A 568 -24.99 -14.74 -26.01
CA TYR A 568 -24.51 -15.76 -25.10
C TYR A 568 -25.61 -16.76 -24.77
N ASN A 569 -25.33 -18.05 -24.98
CA ASN A 569 -26.22 -19.16 -24.62
C ASN A 569 -25.43 -20.29 -23.98
N GLY A 570 -24.62 -19.95 -22.97
CA GLY A 570 -23.85 -20.93 -22.20
C GLY A 570 -24.67 -21.58 -21.09
N ALA A 571 -24.00 -22.42 -20.29
CA ALA A 571 -24.61 -23.08 -19.13
C ALA A 571 -25.25 -22.06 -18.16
N ALA A 572 -26.35 -22.41 -17.49
CA ALA A 572 -26.95 -21.54 -16.48
C ALA A 572 -25.92 -21.07 -15.44
N ASP A 573 -26.08 -19.85 -14.94
CA ASP A 573 -25.20 -19.20 -13.96
C ASP A 573 -23.73 -18.99 -14.41
N SER A 574 -23.44 -19.16 -15.70
CA SER A 574 -22.14 -18.84 -16.28
C SER A 574 -22.12 -17.44 -16.93
N PRO A 575 -20.98 -16.73 -16.91
CA PRO A 575 -20.86 -15.42 -17.53
C PRO A 575 -20.46 -15.50 -19.00
N LEU A 576 -20.90 -14.52 -19.81
CA LEU A 576 -20.31 -14.26 -21.12
C LEU A 576 -18.84 -13.88 -20.98
N PHE A 577 -18.51 -12.92 -20.11
CA PHE A 577 -17.13 -12.53 -19.80
C PHE A 577 -16.75 -12.96 -18.39
N SER A 578 -15.83 -13.93 -18.31
CA SER A 578 -15.22 -14.40 -17.06
C SER A 578 -14.01 -13.53 -16.72
N LEU A 579 -14.13 -12.70 -15.70
CA LEU A 579 -13.11 -11.77 -15.23
C LEU A 579 -12.17 -12.50 -14.25
N ASN A 580 -11.04 -12.98 -14.77
CA ASN A 580 -10.05 -13.77 -14.06
C ASN A 580 -8.98 -12.85 -13.42
N PRO A 581 -8.10 -13.37 -12.54
CA PRO A 581 -6.98 -12.59 -12.02
C PRO A 581 -6.21 -11.86 -13.12
N LYS A 582 -5.91 -10.57 -12.89
CA LYS A 582 -5.26 -9.65 -13.85
C LYS A 582 -6.11 -9.27 -15.07
N GLY A 583 -7.35 -9.76 -15.16
CA GLY A 583 -8.30 -9.42 -16.21
C GLY A 583 -8.84 -8.01 -16.06
N LYS A 584 -8.41 -7.09 -16.93
CA LYS A 584 -8.91 -5.71 -16.99
C LYS A 584 -9.59 -5.50 -18.34
N LEU A 585 -10.92 -5.59 -18.36
CA LEU A 585 -11.71 -5.57 -19.58
C LEU A 585 -12.27 -4.17 -19.85
N THR A 586 -12.07 -3.68 -21.07
CA THR A 586 -12.88 -2.60 -21.64
C THR A 586 -13.81 -3.17 -22.70
N VAL A 587 -15.12 -2.99 -22.57
CA VAL A 587 -16.12 -3.28 -23.60
C VAL A 587 -16.64 -1.96 -24.16
N ASN A 588 -16.60 -1.81 -25.48
CA ASN A 588 -17.05 -0.59 -26.13
C ASN A 588 -17.88 -0.85 -27.40
N ASN A 589 -19.00 -0.16 -27.54
CA ASN A 589 -19.82 -0.19 -28.77
C ASN A 589 -20.28 -1.61 -29.18
N LEU A 590 -20.81 -2.41 -28.24
CA LEU A 590 -21.35 -3.74 -28.51
C LEU A 590 -22.85 -3.84 -28.18
N ASN A 591 -23.50 -4.88 -28.69
CA ASN A 591 -24.80 -5.36 -28.22
C ASN A 591 -24.60 -6.74 -27.59
N LEU A 592 -24.78 -6.85 -26.27
CA LEU A 592 -24.64 -8.09 -25.51
C LEU A 592 -26.03 -8.62 -25.16
N LYS A 593 -26.30 -9.87 -25.52
CA LYS A 593 -27.61 -10.49 -25.27
C LYS A 593 -27.47 -11.86 -24.60
N GLY A 594 -28.16 -12.07 -23.49
CA GLY A 594 -28.25 -13.35 -22.78
C GLY A 594 -29.55 -14.12 -23.03
N ASN A 595 -29.87 -15.04 -22.11
CA ASN A 595 -31.08 -15.87 -22.11
C ASN A 595 -31.83 -15.88 -20.75
N GLN A 596 -31.58 -14.87 -19.91
CA GLN A 596 -32.05 -14.70 -18.53
C GLN A 596 -31.51 -15.69 -17.49
N ALA A 597 -30.73 -16.70 -17.89
CA ALA A 597 -30.05 -17.63 -16.98
C ALA A 597 -28.54 -17.35 -16.84
N ASN A 598 -27.95 -16.58 -17.75
CA ASN A 598 -26.52 -16.27 -17.75
C ASN A 598 -26.18 -14.90 -17.16
N TYR A 599 -24.90 -14.61 -16.95
CA TYR A 599 -24.41 -13.28 -16.55
C TYR A 599 -23.69 -12.60 -17.73
N ALA A 600 -23.72 -11.26 -17.82
CA ALA A 600 -22.90 -10.58 -18.83
C ALA A 600 -21.43 -10.58 -18.40
N PHE A 601 -21.17 -10.20 -17.15
CA PHE A 601 -19.84 -10.19 -16.53
C PHE A 601 -19.87 -10.88 -15.18
N ALA A 602 -18.86 -11.69 -14.87
CA ALA A 602 -18.65 -12.14 -13.50
C ALA A 602 -17.17 -12.34 -13.17
N SER A 603 -16.78 -12.04 -11.92
CA SER A 603 -15.49 -12.47 -11.40
C SER A 603 -15.46 -13.99 -11.18
N LEU A 604 -14.29 -14.54 -10.86
CA LEU A 604 -14.23 -15.93 -10.40
C LEU A 604 -14.84 -16.07 -9.01
N LYS A 605 -15.54 -17.18 -8.79
CA LYS A 605 -16.03 -17.58 -7.46
C LYS A 605 -14.91 -18.02 -6.51
N GLU A 606 -13.84 -18.58 -7.07
CA GLU A 606 -12.69 -19.12 -6.33
C GLU A 606 -11.40 -18.82 -7.10
N ASN A 607 -10.26 -18.85 -6.40
CA ASN A 607 -8.93 -18.63 -6.97
C ASN A 607 -8.73 -17.24 -7.60
N MET A 608 -9.40 -16.22 -7.06
CA MET A 608 -9.23 -14.82 -7.45
C MET A 608 -7.97 -14.21 -6.82
N SER A 609 -6.80 -14.69 -7.21
CA SER A 609 -5.50 -14.32 -6.61
C SER A 609 -5.03 -12.89 -6.89
N ASN A 610 -5.73 -12.16 -7.76
CA ASN A 610 -5.39 -10.79 -8.14
C ASN A 610 -6.67 -10.03 -8.55
N HIS A 611 -6.58 -8.71 -8.67
CA HIS A 611 -7.70 -7.86 -9.03
C HIS A 611 -8.19 -8.11 -10.46
N PHE A 612 -9.43 -7.71 -10.71
CA PHE A 612 -9.96 -7.49 -12.05
C PHE A 612 -10.29 -6.01 -12.27
N GLY A 613 -10.63 -5.65 -13.51
CA GLY A 613 -11.15 -4.34 -13.88
C GLY A 613 -12.24 -4.45 -14.94
N LEU A 614 -13.19 -3.52 -14.92
CA LEU A 614 -14.26 -3.47 -15.91
C LEU A 614 -14.59 -2.04 -16.30
N THR A 615 -14.60 -1.76 -17.60
CA THR A 615 -15.14 -0.53 -18.17
C THR A 615 -16.07 -0.89 -19.31
N VAL A 616 -17.30 -0.40 -19.28
CA VAL A 616 -18.32 -0.66 -20.30
C VAL A 616 -18.83 0.67 -20.82
N SER A 617 -18.67 0.90 -22.12
CA SER A 617 -19.05 2.16 -22.76
C SER A 617 -19.88 1.93 -24.03
N ASN A 618 -20.84 2.81 -24.30
CA ASN A 618 -21.60 2.82 -25.56
C ASN A 618 -22.29 1.47 -25.91
N THR A 619 -22.61 0.66 -24.90
CA THR A 619 -23.00 -0.75 -25.08
C THR A 619 -24.49 -0.94 -24.78
N GLU A 620 -25.14 -1.86 -25.49
CA GLU A 620 -26.47 -2.37 -25.15
C GLU A 620 -26.31 -3.71 -24.44
N ILE A 621 -26.99 -3.93 -23.32
CA ILE A 621 -26.97 -5.18 -22.56
C ILE A 621 -28.42 -5.60 -22.31
N SER A 622 -28.81 -6.80 -22.75
CA SER A 622 -30.17 -7.30 -22.51
C SER A 622 -30.23 -8.77 -22.13
N ASP A 623 -31.33 -9.13 -21.46
CA ASP A 623 -31.72 -10.51 -21.21
C ASP A 623 -30.69 -11.32 -20.41
N PHE A 624 -30.02 -10.73 -19.41
CA PHE A 624 -29.15 -11.47 -18.49
C PHE A 624 -29.80 -11.67 -17.12
N ASN A 625 -29.42 -12.72 -16.41
CA ASN A 625 -29.70 -12.85 -14.99
C ASN A 625 -29.01 -11.71 -14.23
N TYR A 626 -27.70 -11.56 -14.34
CA TYR A 626 -26.95 -10.43 -13.78
C TYR A 626 -26.20 -9.71 -14.90
N VAL A 627 -26.23 -8.37 -14.89
CA VAL A 627 -25.29 -7.59 -15.71
C VAL A 627 -23.87 -7.81 -15.20
N LEU A 628 -23.65 -7.63 -13.89
CA LEU A 628 -22.37 -7.89 -13.25
C LEU A 628 -22.60 -8.68 -11.97
N LYS A 629 -21.88 -9.80 -11.80
CA LYS A 629 -21.82 -10.57 -10.55
C LYS A 629 -20.39 -10.60 -10.03
N VAL A 630 -20.12 -9.89 -8.94
CA VAL A 630 -18.83 -9.97 -8.24
C VAL A 630 -18.96 -10.89 -7.04
N TYR A 631 -18.15 -11.95 -7.02
CA TYR A 631 -18.15 -12.90 -5.92
C TYR A 631 -17.29 -12.41 -4.75
N LYS A 632 -17.58 -12.95 -3.57
CA LYS A 632 -16.79 -12.77 -2.36
C LYS A 632 -15.29 -12.97 -2.61
N GLU A 633 -14.46 -12.21 -1.89
CA GLU A 633 -12.99 -12.17 -1.96
C GLU A 633 -12.44 -11.69 -3.32
N SER A 634 -13.30 -11.29 -4.27
CA SER A 634 -12.88 -10.61 -5.48
C SER A 634 -12.82 -9.10 -5.24
N PHE A 635 -11.86 -8.44 -5.88
CA PHE A 635 -11.74 -6.98 -5.81
C PHE A 635 -11.43 -6.35 -7.15
N SER A 636 -11.97 -5.17 -7.37
CA SER A 636 -11.63 -4.30 -8.49
C SER A 636 -11.31 -2.90 -8.03
N GLU A 637 -10.18 -2.34 -8.46
CA GLU A 637 -9.92 -0.92 -8.22
C GLU A 637 -10.98 -0.03 -8.88
N ARG A 638 -11.49 -0.40 -10.06
CA ARG A 638 -12.46 0.43 -10.77
C ARG A 638 -13.39 -0.37 -11.65
N ILE A 639 -14.67 -0.05 -11.52
CA ILE A 639 -15.76 -0.53 -12.35
C ILE A 639 -16.50 0.69 -12.89
N THR A 640 -16.57 0.80 -14.22
CA THR A 640 -17.20 1.95 -14.89
C THR A 640 -18.24 1.48 -15.90
N PHE A 641 -19.43 2.03 -15.83
CA PHE A 641 -20.45 1.97 -16.88
C PHE A 641 -20.74 3.39 -17.35
N ASN A 642 -20.54 3.63 -18.65
CA ASN A 642 -20.77 4.93 -19.27
C ASN A 642 -21.61 4.80 -20.53
N ASN A 643 -22.60 5.66 -20.73
CA ASN A 643 -23.44 5.67 -21.94
C ASN A 643 -23.93 4.26 -22.36
N THR A 644 -24.37 3.48 -21.37
CA THR A 644 -24.73 2.06 -21.55
C THR A 644 -26.20 1.86 -21.25
N ASN A 645 -26.89 1.14 -22.13
CA ASN A 645 -28.30 0.78 -21.97
C ASN A 645 -28.40 -0.67 -21.48
N ILE A 646 -29.14 -0.89 -20.41
CA ILE A 646 -29.35 -2.17 -19.74
C ILE A 646 -30.86 -2.42 -19.72
N SER A 647 -31.32 -3.49 -20.36
CA SER A 647 -32.75 -3.80 -20.41
C SER A 647 -33.10 -5.26 -20.15
N ASP A 648 -34.27 -5.48 -19.55
CA ASP A 648 -34.91 -6.81 -19.44
C ASP A 648 -34.07 -7.87 -18.69
N CYS A 649 -33.14 -7.41 -17.85
CA CYS A 649 -32.33 -8.26 -16.97
C CYS A 649 -33.08 -8.60 -15.67
N LEU A 650 -32.74 -9.73 -15.05
CA LEU A 650 -33.27 -10.05 -13.72
C LEU A 650 -32.64 -9.14 -12.65
N ASN A 651 -31.33 -8.96 -12.71
CA ASN A 651 -30.49 -8.21 -11.78
C ASN A 651 -29.49 -7.34 -12.56
N GLY A 652 -29.08 -6.24 -11.94
CA GLY A 652 -28.10 -5.27 -12.44
C GLY A 652 -26.69 -5.59 -11.96
N LEU A 653 -26.13 -4.69 -11.14
CA LEU A 653 -24.76 -4.76 -10.65
C LEU A 653 -24.72 -5.27 -9.21
N GLU A 654 -24.12 -6.45 -9.03
CA GLU A 654 -24.07 -7.16 -7.76
C GLU A 654 -22.64 -7.21 -7.20
N LEU A 655 -22.43 -6.46 -6.12
CA LEU A 655 -21.17 -6.15 -5.45
C LEU A 655 -21.32 -6.29 -3.91
N SER A 656 -22.27 -7.12 -3.44
CA SER A 656 -22.54 -7.33 -2.02
C SER A 656 -21.94 -8.63 -1.45
N GLY A 657 -20.93 -9.21 -2.13
CA GLY A 657 -20.34 -10.50 -1.77
C GLY A 657 -19.69 -10.56 -0.38
N GLU A 658 -19.29 -9.40 0.17
CA GLU A 658 -18.60 -9.29 1.47
C GLU A 658 -19.55 -9.21 2.68
N THR A 659 -20.30 -10.26 2.95
CA THR A 659 -21.33 -10.29 4.02
C THR A 659 -20.80 -10.51 5.44
N ASN A 660 -19.48 -10.62 5.63
CA ASN A 660 -18.85 -10.96 6.93
C ASN A 660 -18.77 -9.78 7.91
N ALA A 661 -19.11 -8.57 7.45
CA ALA A 661 -19.02 -7.31 8.19
C ALA A 661 -17.63 -7.01 8.80
N LYS A 662 -16.56 -7.26 8.03
CA LYS A 662 -15.16 -7.03 8.46
C LYS A 662 -14.48 -5.78 7.90
N GLY A 663 -15.23 -4.88 7.27
CA GLY A 663 -14.72 -3.72 6.56
C GLY A 663 -14.25 -4.03 5.13
N ASP A 664 -14.38 -5.29 4.68
CA ASP A 664 -14.10 -5.69 3.30
C ASP A 664 -15.24 -5.31 2.36
N TYR A 665 -14.91 -4.98 1.11
CA TYR A 665 -15.85 -4.62 0.03
C TYR A 665 -15.28 -5.03 -1.34
N ASN A 666 -16.07 -4.94 -2.42
CA ASN A 666 -15.71 -5.54 -3.72
C ASN A 666 -15.14 -4.59 -4.78
N THR A 667 -15.21 -3.26 -4.62
CA THR A 667 -14.53 -2.33 -5.55
C THR A 667 -14.13 -1.00 -4.93
N GLU A 668 -13.05 -0.34 -5.34
CA GLU A 668 -12.74 0.99 -4.81
C GLU A 668 -13.65 2.07 -5.41
N TYR A 669 -13.83 2.05 -6.74
CA TYR A 669 -14.61 3.05 -7.46
C TYR A 669 -15.66 2.37 -8.37
N LEU A 670 -16.94 2.57 -8.05
CA LEU A 670 -18.06 2.27 -8.94
C LEU A 670 -18.61 3.56 -9.55
N THR A 671 -18.51 3.68 -10.87
CA THR A 671 -19.04 4.82 -11.63
C THR A 671 -20.10 4.36 -12.62
N ILE A 672 -21.29 4.96 -12.54
CA ILE A 672 -22.41 4.81 -13.47
C ILE A 672 -22.76 6.20 -13.99
N ASP A 673 -22.48 6.48 -15.25
CA ASP A 673 -22.73 7.79 -15.84
C ASP A 673 -23.45 7.69 -17.19
N THR A 674 -24.48 8.52 -17.38
CA THR A 674 -25.21 8.61 -18.65
C THR A 674 -25.82 7.26 -19.08
N CYS A 675 -26.16 6.39 -18.13
CA CYS A 675 -26.71 5.05 -18.39
C CYS A 675 -28.24 5.03 -18.41
N LYS A 676 -28.82 4.01 -19.05
CA LYS A 676 -30.26 3.74 -19.00
C LYS A 676 -30.52 2.32 -18.51
N PHE A 677 -31.26 2.19 -17.42
CA PHE A 677 -31.74 0.92 -16.89
C PHE A 677 -33.25 0.85 -17.14
N ASN A 678 -33.71 -0.18 -17.85
CA ASN A 678 -35.13 -0.38 -18.14
C ASN A 678 -35.55 -1.82 -17.83
N ASN A 679 -36.60 -2.01 -17.03
CA ASN A 679 -37.13 -3.35 -16.72
C ASN A 679 -36.08 -4.29 -16.09
N VAL A 680 -35.21 -3.76 -15.22
CA VAL A 680 -34.34 -4.58 -14.35
C VAL A 680 -35.17 -5.02 -13.15
N LYS A 681 -35.43 -6.32 -13.04
CA LYS A 681 -36.54 -6.82 -12.20
C LYS A 681 -36.27 -6.72 -10.70
N ALA A 682 -35.08 -7.05 -10.21
CA ALA A 682 -34.69 -7.01 -8.79
C ALA A 682 -33.59 -5.95 -8.57
N ASN A 683 -32.40 -6.31 -8.08
CA ASN A 683 -31.40 -5.33 -7.66
C ASN A 683 -30.79 -4.60 -8.84
N VAL A 684 -30.74 -3.26 -8.81
CA VAL A 684 -30.07 -2.47 -9.87
C VAL A 684 -28.61 -2.22 -9.52
N VAL A 685 -28.36 -1.79 -8.29
CA VAL A 685 -27.03 -1.75 -7.68
C VAL A 685 -27.17 -2.31 -6.27
N ASP A 686 -26.41 -3.35 -5.96
CA ASP A 686 -26.22 -3.82 -4.58
C ASP A 686 -24.73 -3.81 -4.26
N TYR A 687 -24.29 -2.89 -3.40
CA TYR A 687 -22.89 -2.63 -3.12
C TYR A 687 -22.65 -2.50 -1.61
N PHE A 688 -22.00 -3.49 -1.00
CA PHE A 688 -21.98 -3.60 0.46
C PHE A 688 -20.58 -3.47 1.04
N ARG A 689 -20.49 -2.79 2.19
CA ARG A 689 -19.36 -2.80 3.12
C ARG A 689 -19.90 -2.87 4.54
N GLY A 690 -19.70 -3.99 5.23
CA GLY A 690 -20.17 -4.14 6.61
C GLY A 690 -19.05 -3.94 7.64
N GLY A 691 -19.40 -3.52 8.85
CA GLY A 691 -18.46 -3.42 9.99
C GLY A 691 -17.80 -2.04 10.13
N TYR A 692 -17.55 -1.63 11.37
CA TYR A 692 -16.82 -0.38 11.66
C TYR A 692 -15.31 -0.62 11.69
N ASP A 693 -14.64 -0.47 10.55
CA ASP A 693 -13.18 -0.42 10.43
C ASP A 693 -12.73 0.95 9.90
N GLU A 694 -11.80 1.60 10.61
CA GLU A 694 -11.22 2.90 10.22
C GLU A 694 -9.94 2.74 9.39
N SER A 695 -9.45 1.51 9.18
CA SER A 695 -8.25 1.22 8.41
C SER A 695 -8.51 1.36 6.90
N THR A 696 -9.77 1.21 6.48
CA THR A 696 -10.26 1.59 5.15
C THR A 696 -11.42 2.57 5.26
N ILE A 697 -11.26 3.75 4.68
CA ILE A 697 -12.34 4.73 4.42
C ILE A 697 -12.88 4.59 2.99
N GLY A 698 -12.71 3.41 2.40
CA GLY A 698 -12.88 3.18 0.98
C GLY A 698 -14.28 2.74 0.58
N GLY A 699 -14.45 2.66 -0.72
CA GLY A 699 -15.72 2.44 -1.38
C GLY A 699 -16.37 3.76 -1.80
N ASN A 700 -16.37 3.98 -3.11
CA ASN A 700 -16.86 5.20 -3.74
C ASN A 700 -17.92 4.82 -4.78
N LEU A 701 -19.08 5.49 -4.74
CA LEU A 701 -20.18 5.30 -5.67
C LEU A 701 -20.55 6.63 -6.32
N ILE A 702 -20.45 6.70 -7.64
CA ILE A 702 -20.97 7.81 -8.44
C ILE A 702 -22.07 7.27 -9.35
N VAL A 703 -23.27 7.85 -9.24
CA VAL A 703 -24.40 7.61 -10.15
C VAL A 703 -24.87 8.94 -10.69
N SER A 704 -24.57 9.22 -11.95
CA SER A 704 -24.84 10.52 -12.57
C SER A 704 -25.56 10.42 -13.91
N ASN A 705 -26.40 11.41 -14.20
CA ASN A 705 -27.02 11.63 -15.51
C ASN A 705 -27.75 10.40 -16.10
N SER A 706 -28.20 9.49 -15.23
CA SER A 706 -28.71 8.17 -15.64
C SER A 706 -30.22 8.08 -15.47
N THR A 707 -30.86 7.21 -16.25
CA THR A 707 -32.31 6.98 -16.22
C THR A 707 -32.62 5.56 -15.77
N PHE A 708 -33.54 5.42 -14.81
CA PHE A 708 -34.00 4.13 -14.27
C PHE A 708 -35.52 4.04 -14.42
N THR A 709 -35.99 3.11 -15.25
CA THR A 709 -37.41 2.97 -15.60
C THR A 709 -37.92 1.56 -15.38
N ASN A 710 -39.05 1.40 -14.68
CA ASN A 710 -39.68 0.10 -14.42
C ASN A 710 -38.77 -0.92 -13.71
N CYS A 711 -37.89 -0.47 -12.81
CA CYS A 711 -36.91 -1.32 -12.14
C CYS A 711 -37.30 -1.64 -10.68
N GLY A 712 -36.82 -2.77 -10.16
CA GLY A 712 -36.90 -3.14 -8.74
C GLY A 712 -38.22 -3.78 -8.28
N ALA A 713 -39.07 -4.23 -9.21
CA ALA A 713 -40.36 -4.88 -8.90
C ALA A 713 -40.26 -6.18 -8.06
N LYS A 714 -39.10 -6.82 -8.07
CA LYS A 714 -38.78 -8.05 -7.32
C LYS A 714 -37.67 -7.83 -6.28
N GLU A 715 -37.36 -6.58 -5.96
CA GLU A 715 -36.30 -6.29 -4.98
C GLU A 715 -36.81 -6.45 -3.55
N ASP A 716 -36.27 -7.43 -2.83
CA ASP A 716 -36.76 -7.86 -1.51
C ASP A 716 -36.62 -6.75 -0.46
N ASN A 717 -35.49 -6.03 -0.46
CA ASN A 717 -35.26 -4.92 0.47
C ASN A 717 -36.01 -3.63 0.05
N ARG A 718 -36.60 -3.61 -1.15
CA ARG A 718 -37.31 -2.48 -1.75
C ARG A 718 -36.48 -1.19 -1.88
N ILE A 719 -35.16 -1.33 -2.07
CA ILE A 719 -34.18 -0.25 -2.30
C ILE A 719 -33.53 -0.46 -3.67
N LEU A 720 -33.67 0.51 -4.58
CA LEU A 720 -33.17 0.37 -5.95
C LEU A 720 -31.64 0.40 -6.05
N LEU A 721 -31.03 1.39 -5.40
CA LEU A 721 -29.59 1.58 -5.28
C LEU A 721 -29.19 1.30 -3.83
N ASN A 722 -28.93 0.03 -3.52
CA ASN A 722 -28.48 -0.41 -2.19
C ASN A 722 -26.96 -0.29 -2.09
N HIS A 723 -26.47 0.57 -1.20
CA HIS A 723 -25.04 0.82 -1.03
C HIS A 723 -24.60 0.90 0.45
N HIS A 724 -25.15 0.00 1.28
CA HIS A 724 -24.94 0.06 2.73
C HIS A 724 -23.46 -0.01 3.14
N GLY A 725 -23.03 0.99 3.90
CA GLY A 725 -21.66 1.13 4.45
C GLY A 725 -20.60 1.66 3.48
N ILE A 726 -20.99 2.03 2.26
CA ILE A 726 -20.13 2.76 1.32
C ILE A 726 -19.97 4.20 1.80
N VAL A 727 -18.72 4.68 1.84
CA VAL A 727 -18.35 5.91 2.57
C VAL A 727 -18.62 7.16 1.75
N ASN A 728 -18.35 7.12 0.44
CA ASN A 728 -18.48 8.28 -0.44
C ASN A 728 -19.48 7.99 -1.55
N VAL A 729 -20.67 8.59 -1.47
CA VAL A 729 -21.76 8.36 -2.43
C VAL A 729 -22.21 9.68 -3.04
N ASN A 730 -22.27 9.73 -4.37
CA ASN A 730 -22.75 10.87 -5.13
C ASN A 730 -23.83 10.45 -6.14
N ILE A 731 -25.07 10.87 -5.91
CA ILE A 731 -26.24 10.54 -6.76
C ILE A 731 -26.82 11.84 -7.35
N THR A 732 -26.49 12.15 -8.60
CA THR A 732 -26.81 13.48 -9.17
C THR A 732 -27.36 13.47 -10.59
N GLY A 733 -28.38 14.29 -10.86
CA GLY A 733 -28.87 14.49 -12.22
C GLY A 733 -29.60 13.29 -12.82
N ASN A 734 -30.09 12.36 -11.98
CA ASN A 734 -30.71 11.12 -12.44
C ASN A 734 -32.23 11.26 -12.61
N THR A 735 -32.82 10.41 -13.44
CA THR A 735 -34.28 10.28 -13.61
C THR A 735 -34.75 8.89 -13.17
N PHE A 736 -35.63 8.83 -12.18
CA PHE A 736 -36.26 7.60 -11.68
C PHE A 736 -37.75 7.63 -12.02
N LYS A 737 -38.20 6.71 -12.88
CA LYS A 737 -39.57 6.67 -13.40
C LYS A 737 -40.22 5.29 -13.21
N ASN A 738 -41.41 5.23 -12.62
CA ASN A 738 -42.20 4.00 -12.50
C ASN A 738 -41.47 2.84 -11.80
N ASN A 739 -40.62 3.11 -10.80
CA ASN A 739 -39.88 2.07 -10.08
C ASN A 739 -40.67 1.66 -8.82
N PRO A 740 -41.27 0.45 -8.74
CA PRO A 740 -42.13 0.02 -7.64
C PRO A 740 -41.38 -0.36 -6.35
N VAL A 741 -40.47 0.50 -5.91
CA VAL A 741 -39.64 0.36 -4.70
C VAL A 741 -40.09 1.32 -3.62
N ALA A 742 -39.74 1.06 -2.36
CA ALA A 742 -40.01 2.00 -1.26
C ALA A 742 -39.00 3.17 -1.29
N PHE A 743 -37.74 2.85 -1.58
CA PHE A 743 -36.66 3.81 -1.69
C PHE A 743 -35.92 3.63 -3.02
N VAL A 744 -35.62 4.74 -3.69
CA VAL A 744 -34.64 4.74 -4.78
C VAL A 744 -33.24 4.58 -4.18
N SER A 745 -32.94 5.25 -3.09
CA SER A 745 -31.67 5.12 -2.39
C SER A 745 -31.78 5.60 -0.94
N VAL A 746 -30.93 5.03 -0.07
CA VAL A 746 -30.73 5.50 1.31
C VAL A 746 -29.27 5.91 1.45
N LEU A 747 -29.02 7.20 1.69
CA LEU A 747 -27.69 7.76 1.93
C LEU A 747 -27.32 7.58 3.42
N TRP A 748 -26.30 6.78 3.69
CA TRP A 748 -25.92 6.33 5.03
C TRP A 748 -24.79 7.20 5.61
N GLY A 749 -25.12 8.20 6.41
CA GLY A 749 -24.19 9.19 6.93
C GLY A 749 -24.19 10.47 6.08
N ALA A 750 -24.40 11.63 6.70
CA ALA A 750 -24.62 12.88 5.96
C ALA A 750 -23.35 13.51 5.39
N LYS A 751 -22.18 13.32 6.03
CA LYS A 751 -20.97 14.12 5.75
C LYS A 751 -20.37 13.88 4.35
N ASN A 752 -20.43 12.65 3.83
CA ASN A 752 -19.75 12.24 2.61
C ASN A 752 -20.69 11.74 1.51
N ASN A 753 -22.01 11.81 1.76
CA ASN A 753 -23.02 11.30 0.85
C ASN A 753 -23.91 12.43 0.38
N VAL A 754 -23.94 12.65 -0.93
CA VAL A 754 -24.62 13.78 -1.56
C VAL A 754 -25.62 13.33 -2.60
N GLN A 755 -26.74 14.04 -2.70
CA GLN A 755 -27.68 13.92 -3.80
C GLN A 755 -28.15 15.30 -4.25
N SER A 756 -28.29 15.50 -5.56
CA SER A 756 -28.84 16.74 -6.12
C SER A 756 -29.43 16.53 -7.51
N ASN A 757 -30.38 17.39 -7.90
CA ASN A 757 -30.94 17.42 -9.26
C ASN A 757 -31.54 16.09 -9.75
N ASN A 758 -32.05 15.24 -8.85
CA ASN A 758 -32.69 13.98 -9.22
C ASN A 758 -34.20 14.19 -9.45
N THR A 759 -34.75 13.62 -10.52
CA THR A 759 -36.20 13.64 -10.83
C THR A 759 -36.82 12.29 -10.50
N LEU A 760 -37.86 12.30 -9.66
CA LEU A 760 -38.58 11.09 -9.25
C LEU A 760 -40.04 11.19 -9.70
N SER A 761 -40.51 10.18 -10.43
CA SER A 761 -41.91 10.07 -10.87
C SER A 761 -42.38 8.62 -10.69
N ASN A 762 -43.49 8.42 -9.97
CA ASN A 762 -44.02 7.09 -9.63
C ASN A 762 -42.94 6.11 -9.14
N SER A 763 -42.04 6.60 -8.29
CA SER A 763 -40.90 5.84 -7.77
C SER A 763 -40.75 6.04 -6.26
N GLY A 764 -39.98 5.18 -5.59
CA GLY A 764 -39.60 5.36 -4.18
C GLY A 764 -38.79 6.64 -3.93
N GLN A 765 -38.64 7.03 -2.68
CA GLN A 765 -37.95 8.28 -2.29
C GLN A 765 -36.44 8.11 -2.12
N ILE A 766 -35.68 9.22 -2.10
CA ILE A 766 -34.30 9.23 -1.62
C ILE A 766 -34.32 9.68 -0.15
N LYS A 767 -33.74 8.87 0.75
CA LYS A 767 -33.67 9.17 2.19
C LYS A 767 -32.23 9.42 2.60
N VAL A 768 -31.97 10.44 3.42
CA VAL A 768 -30.69 10.62 4.12
C VAL A 768 -30.85 10.12 5.56
N GLN A 769 -29.96 9.26 6.00
CA GLN A 769 -29.91 8.78 7.37
C GLN A 769 -28.60 9.26 8.00
N GLU A 770 -28.69 10.20 8.94
CA GLU A 770 -27.52 10.91 9.49
C GLU A 770 -26.50 10.00 10.15
N ASN A 771 -26.97 8.97 10.87
CA ASN A 771 -26.14 8.02 11.59
C ASN A 771 -26.34 6.61 11.03
N LEU A 772 -25.24 5.98 10.61
CA LEU A 772 -25.22 4.57 10.24
C LEU A 772 -24.93 3.73 11.48
N GLU A 773 -25.85 2.84 11.84
CA GLU A 773 -25.59 1.82 12.85
C GLU A 773 -24.75 0.71 12.21
N MET A 774 -23.47 0.63 12.58
CA MET A 774 -22.58 -0.45 12.17
C MET A 774 -22.26 -1.33 13.37
N LYS A 775 -22.15 -2.64 13.14
CA LYS A 775 -21.59 -3.55 14.15
C LYS A 775 -20.12 -3.18 14.37
N LEU A 776 -19.78 -2.89 15.63
CA LEU A 776 -18.38 -2.70 16.02
C LEU A 776 -17.59 -3.99 15.79
N MET A 777 -16.35 -3.82 15.35
CA MET A 777 -15.43 -4.91 14.97
C MET A 777 -14.71 -5.58 16.15
N TYR A 778 -15.18 -5.39 17.39
CA TYR A 778 -14.49 -5.85 18.61
C TYR A 778 -15.26 -6.92 19.35
#